data_AF-A0A973Y0Q4-F1
#
_entry.id   AF-A0A973Y0Q4-F1
#
_cell.length_a   1.000
_cell.length_b   1.000
_cell.length_c   1.000
_cell.angle_alpha   90.00
_cell.angle_beta   90.00
_cell.angle_gamma   90.00
#
_symmetry.space_group_name_H-M   'P 1'
#
loop_
_entity.id
_entity.type
_entity.pdbx_description
1 polymer ?
#
loop_
_entity_poly.entity_id
_entity_poly.type
_entity_poly.pdbx_seq_one_letter_code
_entity_poly.pdbx_strand_id
1 'polypeptide(L)'
;SELQEWRPVIYRKCTDTLWLLVFCLFWAGLMFITGYAVMAGAAERLVLGYDSFGNICGRKNTPVKGAPLSGQDMTNKKYVFFLNSCSLEMQSIKSNSLSLCVSSCPQEQLNSLEDLQSFARNNGSFLCLYNLNVSSYTLNPKAAQLCPTLPVPPSKSFLLFNRCVPRNPECYSKYASVLISMVNEMDVFHRILSGILAGRDTVIGLSVLALAFSFILVLAFRFIRTLLVHTLIALVVFGLLFVSGVLWWLHYDYRNDPSTELETEKENVKFLLGYAIFSTIVTVVLLFLIFVLRKRLRFTVQLFRIVGKIIGRIPFLLFQPLWTFLILVMFWVFWVAVLLSLGTAGTAQSTSGGQVEYRALSGICYMAWYHFIGLIWTSEFILACQQMVIAGAVVTCYFNRNKNSPPPHPVLSSISVLFCYHLGTAVKGSFLNTILRIPRIVLLYLHNILKQKKNAKCLVKYCFCWFCCQESCLRYLNQRAYTTTAINGTNFCTSAKDADCILARNSAKLTSISCFGDFLLFLGKVFVVCFTVFGGLMAFNYHRELQAWVVPLLLVGFFAYLMSHSFLSVFEVTADAMFLCFAIDMETNDGTAEKPYFVDQELLTFVSQSNKLTEGQKHRSTRPFQDNEDGTELQPMV
;
A
#
# COMPACT_ATOMS: atom_id res chain seq x y z
N SER A 1 30.15 -31.96 -4.60
CA SER A 1 29.63 -31.30 -3.39
C SER A 1 29.25 -32.39 -2.42
N GLU A 2 29.93 -32.47 -1.28
CA GLU A 2 29.59 -33.41 -0.21
C GLU A 2 28.10 -33.28 0.13
N LEU A 3 27.41 -34.42 0.32
CA LEU A 3 26.02 -34.45 0.75
C LEU A 3 25.94 -33.85 2.15
N GLN A 4 25.62 -32.56 2.24
CA GLN A 4 25.32 -31.91 3.50
C GLN A 4 24.03 -32.52 4.07
N GLU A 5 24.10 -33.08 5.27
CA GLU A 5 22.94 -33.66 5.94
C GLU A 5 21.93 -32.57 6.34
N TRP A 6 20.70 -32.71 5.85
CA TRP A 6 19.59 -31.80 6.15
C TRP A 6 18.97 -32.14 7.50
N ARG A 7 19.44 -31.50 8.57
CA ARG A 7 18.83 -31.61 9.91
C ARG A 7 18.58 -30.21 10.48
N PRO A 8 17.45 -29.97 11.20
CA PRO A 8 17.25 -28.73 11.93
C PRO A 8 18.45 -28.48 12.86
N VAL A 9 19.22 -27.45 12.58
CA VAL A 9 20.49 -27.22 13.29
C VAL A 9 20.20 -26.71 14.71
N ILE A 10 20.71 -27.45 15.71
CA ILE A 10 20.56 -27.11 17.14
C ILE A 10 21.44 -25.90 17.50
N TYR A 11 22.63 -25.78 16.88
CA TYR A 11 23.58 -24.68 17.12
C TYR A 11 23.58 -23.68 15.95
N ARG A 12 23.03 -22.49 16.18
CA ARG A 12 22.95 -21.42 15.17
C ARG A 12 24.07 -20.39 15.34
N LYS A 13 24.48 -19.78 14.23
CA LYS A 13 25.43 -18.66 14.17
C LYS A 13 24.74 -17.46 13.51
N CYS A 14 25.20 -16.25 13.83
CA CYS A 14 24.66 -15.04 13.21
C CYS A 14 24.93 -15.03 11.70
N THR A 15 23.92 -14.71 10.90
CA THR A 15 24.00 -14.71 9.43
C THR A 15 23.87 -13.31 8.83
N ASP A 16 24.58 -13.07 7.72
CA ASP A 16 24.54 -11.80 6.96
C ASP A 16 24.76 -10.53 7.82
N THR A 17 25.68 -10.57 8.79
CA THR A 17 25.92 -9.48 9.75
C THR A 17 26.31 -8.14 9.11
N LEU A 18 27.01 -8.16 7.97
CA LEU A 18 27.32 -6.95 7.20
C LEU A 18 26.05 -6.21 6.75
N TRP A 19 25.02 -6.94 6.32
CA TRP A 19 23.76 -6.34 5.89
C TRP A 19 23.00 -5.75 7.07
N LEU A 20 23.07 -6.38 8.24
CA LEU A 20 22.53 -5.80 9.47
C LEU A 20 23.21 -4.46 9.79
N LEU A 21 24.54 -4.37 9.68
CA LEU A 21 25.27 -3.11 9.87
C LEU A 21 24.84 -2.03 8.89
N VAL A 22 24.69 -2.36 7.60
CA VAL A 22 24.19 -1.43 6.57
C VAL A 22 22.79 -0.92 6.90
N PHE A 23 21.90 -1.79 7.38
CA PHE A 23 20.55 -1.40 7.78
C PHE A 23 20.54 -0.52 9.02
N CYS A 24 21.38 -0.80 10.01
CA CYS A 24 21.56 0.09 11.17
C CYS A 24 22.08 1.47 10.76
N LEU A 25 23.05 1.55 9.85
CA LEU A 25 23.55 2.81 9.30
C LEU A 25 22.45 3.56 8.53
N PHE A 26 21.63 2.84 7.77
CA PHE A 26 20.50 3.42 7.06
C PHE A 26 19.45 3.99 8.03
N TRP A 27 19.12 3.25 9.09
CA TRP A 27 18.22 3.73 10.14
C TRP A 27 18.79 4.91 10.93
N ALA A 28 20.11 4.97 11.14
CA ALA A 28 20.74 6.16 11.74
C ALA A 28 20.50 7.41 10.88
N GLY A 29 20.53 7.28 9.54
CA GLY A 29 20.14 8.33 8.61
C GLY A 29 18.67 8.73 8.74
N LEU A 30 17.75 7.76 8.87
CA LEU A 30 16.32 8.04 9.11
C LEU A 30 16.09 8.78 10.45
N MET A 31 16.81 8.39 11.51
CA MET A 31 16.74 9.06 12.80
C MET A 31 17.32 10.48 12.74
N PHE A 32 18.39 10.69 11.97
CA PHE A 32 18.91 12.04 11.69
C PHE A 32 17.86 12.92 10.98
N ILE A 33 17.23 12.39 9.92
CA ILE A 33 16.15 13.12 9.20
C ILE A 33 14.99 13.41 10.14
N THR A 34 14.64 12.47 11.02
CA THR A 34 13.61 12.68 12.05
C THR A 34 13.99 13.84 12.97
N GLY A 35 15.22 13.85 13.50
CA GLY A 35 15.71 14.95 14.34
C GLY A 35 15.70 16.30 13.61
N TYR A 36 16.19 16.33 12.37
CA TYR A 36 16.15 17.52 11.53
C TYR A 36 14.72 18.01 11.28
N ALA A 37 13.79 17.10 10.94
CA ALA A 37 12.39 17.43 10.68
C ALA A 37 11.68 17.98 11.92
N VAL A 38 12.02 17.49 13.12
CA VAL A 38 11.47 18.01 14.38
C VAL A 38 12.05 19.38 14.75
N MET A 39 13.34 19.60 14.49
CA MET A 39 14.01 20.86 14.84
C MET A 39 13.76 22.00 13.84
N ALA A 40 13.84 21.69 12.54
CA ALA A 40 13.73 22.65 11.45
C ALA A 40 12.31 22.74 10.87
N GLY A 41 11.54 21.64 11.00
CA GLY A 41 10.11 21.67 10.69
C GLY A 41 9.35 22.45 11.76
N ALA A 42 8.25 23.05 11.34
CA ALA A 42 7.27 23.56 12.30
C ALA A 42 5.92 23.01 11.87
N ALA A 43 5.66 21.77 12.30
CA ALA A 43 4.41 21.04 12.03
C ALA A 43 3.18 21.83 12.49
N GLU A 44 3.33 22.70 13.48
CA GLU A 44 2.30 23.65 13.91
C GLU A 44 1.78 24.54 12.77
N ARG A 45 2.61 24.90 11.79
CA ARG A 45 2.17 25.68 10.62
C ARG A 45 1.12 24.94 9.78
N LEU A 46 1.13 23.61 9.80
CA LEU A 46 0.10 22.80 9.13
C LEU A 46 -1.20 22.81 9.92
N VAL A 47 -1.12 22.59 11.24
CA VAL A 47 -2.28 22.43 12.14
C VAL A 47 -2.96 23.77 12.45
N LEU A 48 -2.18 24.77 12.89
CA LEU A 48 -2.66 26.09 13.26
C LEU A 48 -2.85 27.00 12.05
N GLY A 49 -2.03 26.81 11.00
CA GLY A 49 -1.95 27.72 9.87
C GLY A 49 -1.15 28.99 10.16
N TYR A 50 -0.78 29.71 9.11
CA TYR A 50 -0.08 30.99 9.18
C TYR A 50 -0.66 31.97 8.17
N ASP A 51 -0.50 33.26 8.43
CA ASP A 51 -0.94 34.35 7.55
C ASP A 51 0.09 34.65 6.44
N SER A 52 -0.25 35.51 5.48
CA SER A 52 0.65 35.89 4.38
C SER A 52 1.90 36.68 4.83
N PHE A 53 1.99 37.04 6.11
CA PHE A 53 3.11 37.78 6.71
C PHE A 53 3.96 36.90 7.62
N GLY A 54 3.72 35.58 7.64
CA GLY A 54 4.51 34.61 8.38
C GLY A 54 4.14 34.47 9.86
N ASN A 55 3.05 35.06 10.32
CA ASN A 55 2.55 34.86 11.69
C ASN A 55 1.75 33.56 11.76
N ILE A 56 2.12 32.67 12.68
CA ILE A 56 1.35 31.47 13.02
C ILE A 56 0.17 31.89 13.90
N CYS A 57 -1.03 31.46 13.53
CA CYS A 57 -2.25 31.80 14.25
C CYS A 57 -2.32 31.09 15.61
N GLY A 58 -2.91 31.74 16.62
CA GLY A 58 -3.08 31.16 17.96
C GLY A 58 -1.84 31.16 18.86
N ARG A 59 -0.74 31.84 18.48
CA ARG A 59 0.48 31.97 19.31
C ARG A 59 1.19 33.31 19.14
N LYS A 60 2.20 33.54 19.98
CA LYS A 60 3.16 34.63 19.83
C LYS A 60 4.19 34.31 18.74
N ASN A 61 4.45 35.27 17.87
CA ASN A 61 5.37 35.13 16.74
C ASN A 61 6.61 36.01 16.92
N THR A 62 7.71 35.60 16.31
CA THR A 62 8.94 36.39 16.23
C THR A 62 8.99 37.15 14.90
N PRO A 63 9.52 38.39 14.88
CA PRO A 63 9.61 39.18 13.66
C PRO A 63 10.57 38.56 12.64
N VAL A 64 10.14 38.53 11.38
CA VAL A 64 10.92 38.10 10.22
C VAL A 64 11.54 39.35 9.58
N LYS A 65 12.85 39.29 9.29
CA LYS A 65 13.57 40.41 8.66
C LYS A 65 12.95 40.72 7.29
N GLY A 66 12.66 42.00 7.03
CA GLY A 66 12.07 42.47 5.76
C GLY A 66 10.54 42.33 5.67
N ALA A 67 9.86 41.81 6.69
CA ALA A 67 8.39 41.69 6.74
C ALA A 67 7.82 42.51 7.92
N PRO A 68 7.36 43.76 7.70
CA PRO A 68 6.96 44.66 8.79
C PRO A 68 5.70 44.22 9.55
N LEU A 69 4.85 43.41 8.92
CA LEU A 69 3.61 42.89 9.52
C LEU A 69 3.80 41.53 10.22
N SER A 70 5.03 41.02 10.28
CA SER A 70 5.39 39.78 10.98
C SER A 70 5.70 40.02 12.47
N GLY A 71 5.75 38.95 13.26
CA GLY A 71 6.07 39.01 14.69
C GLY A 71 4.92 39.51 15.59
N GLN A 72 3.68 39.44 15.11
CA GLN A 72 2.52 39.84 15.89
C GLN A 72 2.08 38.76 16.89
N ASP A 73 1.45 39.20 17.99
CA ASP A 73 0.77 38.29 18.91
C ASP A 73 -0.59 37.87 18.33
N MET A 74 -0.66 36.61 17.90
CA MET A 74 -1.87 36.01 17.33
C MET A 74 -2.57 35.08 18.32
N THR A 75 -2.26 35.11 19.63
CA THR A 75 -2.80 34.19 20.64
C THR A 75 -4.34 34.13 20.62
N ASN A 76 -5.01 35.26 20.42
CA ASN A 76 -6.48 35.36 20.36
C ASN A 76 -7.04 35.21 18.94
N LYS A 77 -6.19 35.12 17.91
CA LYS A 77 -6.56 35.00 16.50
C LYS A 77 -6.20 33.60 16.01
N LYS A 78 -7.08 32.64 16.28
CA LYS A 78 -6.78 31.21 16.09
C LYS A 78 -6.97 30.73 14.66
N TYR A 79 -7.85 31.36 13.88
CA TYR A 79 -8.28 30.85 12.57
C TYR A 79 -7.61 31.58 11.42
N VAL A 80 -7.34 30.88 10.31
CA VAL A 80 -6.86 31.48 9.05
C VAL A 80 -8.05 31.80 8.14
N PHE A 81 -8.13 33.05 7.71
CA PHE A 81 -9.10 33.53 6.72
C PHE A 81 -8.37 33.91 5.43
N PHE A 82 -8.86 33.47 4.28
CA PHE A 82 -8.29 33.77 2.96
C PHE A 82 -9.14 34.85 2.28
N LEU A 83 -8.51 35.96 1.92
CA LEU A 83 -9.15 37.01 1.15
C LEU A 83 -9.46 36.48 -0.25
N ASN A 84 -10.65 36.84 -0.75
CA ASN A 84 -11.07 36.64 -2.13
C ASN A 84 -11.08 35.16 -2.56
N SER A 85 -11.39 34.26 -1.63
CA SER A 85 -11.40 32.81 -1.85
C SER A 85 -12.35 32.31 -2.95
N CYS A 86 -13.31 33.12 -3.40
CA CYS A 86 -14.34 32.73 -4.36
C CYS A 86 -14.27 33.44 -5.73
N SER A 87 -13.37 34.41 -5.94
CA SER A 87 -13.34 35.23 -7.17
C SER A 87 -12.52 34.58 -8.29
N LEU A 88 -13.09 34.53 -9.50
CA LEU A 88 -12.56 33.87 -10.71
C LEU A 88 -11.37 34.57 -11.39
N GLU A 89 -11.02 35.80 -11.00
CA GLU A 89 -9.99 36.61 -11.67
C GLU A 89 -8.53 36.11 -11.50
N MET A 90 -8.31 35.02 -10.77
CA MET A 90 -6.98 34.49 -10.47
C MET A 90 -6.55 33.33 -11.39
N GLN A 91 -6.76 33.45 -12.71
CA GLN A 91 -6.23 32.48 -13.69
C GLN A 91 -5.01 32.96 -14.48
N SER A 92 -4.60 34.24 -14.37
CA SER A 92 -3.54 34.78 -15.23
C SER A 92 -2.31 35.34 -14.51
N ILE A 93 -2.32 35.52 -13.18
CA ILE A 93 -1.17 36.07 -12.47
C ILE A 93 -0.83 35.21 -11.25
N LYS A 94 0.33 34.59 -11.33
CA LYS A 94 1.06 33.93 -10.26
C LYS A 94 1.30 34.95 -9.12
N SER A 95 0.35 35.18 -8.18
CA SER A 95 0.57 35.70 -6.79
C SER A 95 -0.73 36.02 -6.00
N ASN A 96 -0.91 35.30 -4.88
CA ASN A 96 -1.32 35.76 -3.54
C ASN A 96 -2.75 36.31 -3.28
N SER A 97 -3.71 35.40 -3.09
CA SER A 97 -4.82 35.68 -2.15
C SER A 97 -4.24 35.90 -0.75
N LEU A 98 -4.37 37.09 -0.17
CA LEU A 98 -3.84 37.30 1.17
C LEU A 98 -4.58 36.43 2.18
N SER A 99 -3.85 35.89 3.15
CA SER A 99 -4.41 35.17 4.29
C SER A 99 -4.10 35.92 5.58
N LEU A 100 -5.05 35.92 6.52
CA LEU A 100 -4.96 36.62 7.80
C LEU A 100 -5.37 35.69 8.95
N CYS A 101 -4.71 35.83 10.09
CA CYS A 101 -5.20 35.27 11.35
C CYS A 101 -6.38 36.10 11.87
N VAL A 102 -7.49 35.42 12.21
CA VAL A 102 -8.75 35.97 12.69
C VAL A 102 -9.23 35.24 13.95
N SER A 103 -10.00 35.92 14.81
CA SER A 103 -10.54 35.35 16.06
C SER A 103 -11.83 34.56 15.84
N SER A 104 -12.65 34.94 14.86
CA SER A 104 -13.87 34.22 14.47
C SER A 104 -14.13 34.28 12.96
N CYS A 105 -14.61 33.18 12.39
CA CYS A 105 -15.04 33.12 10.99
C CYS A 105 -16.44 33.75 10.79
N PRO A 106 -16.68 34.52 9.72
CA PRO A 106 -17.98 35.12 9.44
C PRO A 106 -19.03 34.04 9.20
N GLN A 107 -20.04 33.95 10.08
CA GLN A 107 -21.11 32.94 9.96
C GLN A 107 -22.21 33.33 8.97
N GLU A 108 -22.34 34.63 8.69
CA GLU A 108 -23.32 35.24 7.80
C GLU A 108 -22.61 35.93 6.63
N GLN A 109 -23.36 36.18 5.55
CA GLN A 109 -22.83 36.88 4.38
C GLN A 109 -22.69 38.37 4.67
N LEU A 110 -21.52 38.94 4.37
CA LEU A 110 -21.26 40.37 4.55
C LEU A 110 -21.29 41.05 3.18
N ASN A 111 -22.21 41.98 2.97
CA ASN A 111 -22.48 42.57 1.65
C ASN A 111 -21.82 43.93 1.45
N SER A 112 -21.51 44.64 2.54
CA SER A 112 -20.97 46.00 2.53
C SER A 112 -19.72 46.17 3.42
N LEU A 113 -18.99 47.28 3.23
CA LEU A 113 -17.90 47.69 4.14
C LEU A 113 -18.42 48.02 5.55
N GLU A 114 -19.68 48.41 5.67
CA GLU A 114 -20.37 48.66 6.95
C GLU A 114 -20.61 47.34 7.70
N ASP A 115 -20.98 46.28 6.98
CA ASP A 115 -21.11 44.93 7.55
C ASP A 115 -19.76 44.40 8.05
N LEU A 116 -18.68 44.67 7.32
CA LEU A 116 -17.32 44.33 7.76
C LEU A 116 -16.91 45.11 9.01
N GLN A 117 -17.28 46.40 9.07
CA GLN A 117 -16.99 47.25 10.22
C GLN A 117 -17.77 46.81 11.47
N SER A 118 -19.06 46.47 11.30
CA SER A 118 -19.91 45.97 12.39
C SER A 118 -19.44 44.61 12.89
N PHE A 119 -19.07 43.69 12.00
CA PHE A 119 -18.48 42.40 12.35
C PHE A 119 -17.19 42.56 13.17
N ALA A 120 -16.30 43.48 12.76
CA ALA A 120 -15.07 43.73 13.49
C ALA A 120 -15.32 44.28 14.91
N ARG A 121 -16.30 45.16 15.09
CA ARG A 121 -16.66 45.73 16.40
C ARG A 121 -17.37 44.73 17.31
N ASN A 122 -18.30 43.95 16.76
CA ASN A 122 -19.15 43.05 17.53
C ASN A 122 -18.41 41.76 17.92
N ASN A 123 -17.64 41.19 17.00
CA ASN A 123 -17.00 39.89 17.20
C ASN A 123 -15.51 40.00 17.56
N GLY A 124 -14.93 41.21 17.46
CA GLY A 124 -13.49 41.42 17.67
C GLY A 124 -12.61 40.70 16.65
N SER A 125 -13.14 40.46 15.44
CA SER A 125 -12.48 39.72 14.36
C SER A 125 -12.28 40.60 13.13
N PHE A 126 -11.04 40.80 12.72
CA PHE A 126 -10.66 41.75 11.67
C PHE A 126 -10.36 41.02 10.36
N LEU A 127 -11.14 41.31 9.31
CA LEU A 127 -11.02 40.66 8.00
C LEU A 127 -10.17 41.47 7.00
N CYS A 128 -9.79 42.70 7.33
CA CYS A 128 -8.91 43.55 6.51
C CYS A 128 -7.46 43.52 7.04
N LEU A 129 -6.53 44.04 6.24
CA LEU A 129 -5.11 44.11 6.58
C LEU A 129 -4.83 44.83 7.91
N TYR A 130 -3.82 44.35 8.63
CA TYR A 130 -3.49 44.79 10.00
C TYR A 130 -3.14 46.27 10.15
N ASN A 131 -2.78 46.95 9.06
CA ASN A 131 -2.45 48.37 9.05
C ASN A 131 -3.68 49.30 8.91
N LEU A 132 -4.88 48.73 8.71
CA LEU A 132 -6.12 49.50 8.53
C LEU A 132 -6.94 49.51 9.82
N ASN A 133 -7.24 50.70 10.33
CA ASN A 133 -8.09 50.87 11.50
C ASN A 133 -9.57 50.66 11.14
N VAL A 134 -10.34 50.03 12.05
CA VAL A 134 -11.76 49.73 11.86
C VAL A 134 -12.60 50.98 11.56
N SER A 135 -12.30 52.12 12.19
CA SER A 135 -12.99 53.39 11.93
C SER A 135 -12.81 53.90 10.50
N SER A 136 -11.75 53.47 9.81
CA SER A 136 -11.40 53.93 8.46
C SER A 136 -11.89 53.02 7.33
N TYR A 137 -12.62 51.94 7.63
CA TYR A 137 -13.09 50.98 6.60
C TYR A 137 -14.01 51.64 5.55
N THR A 138 -14.86 52.59 5.96
CA THR A 138 -15.78 53.31 5.07
C THR A 138 -15.22 54.66 4.58
N LEU A 139 -14.18 55.17 5.24
CA LEU A 139 -13.61 56.49 4.98
C LEU A 139 -12.38 56.46 4.06
N ASN A 140 -11.64 55.34 4.05
CA ASN A 140 -10.41 55.23 3.29
C ASN A 140 -10.71 54.78 1.84
N PRO A 141 -10.38 55.58 0.81
CA PRO A 141 -10.63 55.21 -0.59
C PRO A 141 -9.86 53.95 -1.03
N LYS A 142 -8.81 53.55 -0.29
CA LYS A 142 -8.04 52.32 -0.53
C LYS A 142 -8.58 51.09 0.22
N ALA A 143 -9.66 51.21 1.00
CA ALA A 143 -10.21 50.09 1.77
C ALA A 143 -10.61 48.91 0.86
N ALA A 144 -11.10 49.19 -0.35
CA ALA A 144 -11.45 48.17 -1.34
C ALA A 144 -10.26 47.28 -1.78
N GLN A 145 -9.01 47.75 -1.62
CA GLN A 145 -7.79 46.98 -1.95
C GLN A 145 -7.20 46.25 -0.72
N LEU A 146 -7.55 46.69 0.49
CA LEU A 146 -6.99 46.19 1.76
C LEU A 146 -7.93 45.22 2.50
N CYS A 147 -9.18 45.11 2.04
CA CYS A 147 -10.24 44.28 2.58
C CYS A 147 -10.65 43.19 1.55
N PRO A 148 -11.35 42.12 1.99
CA PRO A 148 -11.87 41.11 1.08
C PRO A 148 -12.89 41.70 0.10
N THR A 149 -12.98 41.10 -1.08
CA THR A 149 -14.00 41.39 -2.09
C THR A 149 -15.38 41.06 -1.53
N LEU A 150 -16.29 42.00 -1.73
CA LEU A 150 -17.68 41.87 -1.31
C LEU A 150 -18.53 41.25 -2.44
N PRO A 151 -19.52 40.41 -2.12
CA PRO A 151 -19.89 39.97 -0.77
C PRO A 151 -18.96 38.87 -0.22
N VAL A 152 -18.66 38.91 1.08
CA VAL A 152 -17.91 37.84 1.77
C VAL A 152 -18.87 36.70 2.10
N PRO A 153 -18.60 35.46 1.66
CA PRO A 153 -19.48 34.32 1.90
C PRO A 153 -19.47 33.88 3.38
N PRO A 154 -20.55 33.24 3.85
CA PRO A 154 -20.56 32.61 5.16
C PRO A 154 -19.58 31.44 5.21
N SER A 155 -18.85 31.34 6.32
CA SER A 155 -17.80 30.36 6.55
C SER A 155 -17.87 29.78 7.97
N LYS A 156 -17.41 28.54 8.12
CA LYS A 156 -17.33 27.87 9.43
C LYS A 156 -15.89 27.49 9.74
N SER A 157 -15.52 27.56 11.00
CA SER A 157 -14.25 27.02 11.47
C SER A 157 -14.24 25.50 11.33
N PHE A 158 -13.25 24.95 10.64
CA PHE A 158 -13.05 23.50 10.59
C PHE A 158 -12.39 23.01 11.91
N LEU A 159 -12.88 21.91 12.48
CA LEU A 159 -12.48 21.47 13.83
C LEU A 159 -11.04 20.93 13.94
N LEU A 160 -10.43 20.53 12.82
CA LEU A 160 -9.12 19.87 12.79
C LEU A 160 -7.98 20.80 12.36
N PHE A 161 -8.28 21.84 11.58
CA PHE A 161 -7.35 22.84 11.11
C PHE A 161 -8.01 24.19 11.32
N ASN A 162 -7.38 25.09 12.07
CA ASN A 162 -7.99 26.37 12.41
C ASN A 162 -8.10 27.28 11.17
N ARG A 163 -9.05 26.99 10.28
CA ARG A 163 -9.25 27.68 9.00
C ARG A 163 -10.73 27.96 8.80
N CYS A 164 -11.05 29.10 8.21
CA CYS A 164 -12.40 29.47 7.83
C CYS A 164 -12.72 28.89 6.46
N VAL A 165 -13.66 27.94 6.41
CA VAL A 165 -14.06 27.25 5.19
C VAL A 165 -15.43 27.76 4.74
N PRO A 166 -15.59 28.22 3.48
CA PRO A 166 -16.88 28.65 2.94
C PRO A 166 -17.94 27.55 3.01
N ARG A 167 -19.21 27.91 3.29
CA ARG A 167 -20.34 26.96 3.31
C ARG A 167 -20.90 26.64 1.93
N ASN A 168 -20.77 27.56 0.97
CA ASN A 168 -21.32 27.38 -0.37
C ASN A 168 -20.43 26.39 -1.18
N PRO A 169 -20.98 25.29 -1.73
CA PRO A 169 -20.22 24.32 -2.52
C PRO A 169 -19.55 24.92 -3.77
N GLU A 170 -20.16 25.91 -4.43
CA GLU A 170 -19.56 26.59 -5.58
C GLU A 170 -18.33 27.42 -5.21
N CYS A 171 -18.35 28.06 -4.03
CA CYS A 171 -17.17 28.77 -3.53
C CYS A 171 -16.13 27.79 -2.97
N TYR A 172 -16.55 26.69 -2.34
CA TYR A 172 -15.64 25.70 -1.77
C TYR A 172 -14.69 25.12 -2.82
N SER A 173 -15.19 24.84 -4.03
CA SER A 173 -14.35 24.34 -5.13
C SER A 173 -13.27 25.34 -5.58
N LYS A 174 -13.62 26.64 -5.66
CA LYS A 174 -12.69 27.73 -5.96
C LYS A 174 -11.71 27.99 -4.81
N TYR A 175 -12.18 27.89 -3.58
CA TYR A 175 -11.35 27.97 -2.38
C TYR A 175 -10.33 26.82 -2.32
N ALA A 176 -10.73 25.61 -2.73
CA ALA A 176 -9.85 24.46 -2.78
C ALA A 176 -8.67 24.68 -3.75
N SER A 177 -8.89 25.30 -4.91
CA SER A 177 -7.81 25.59 -5.86
C SER A 177 -6.83 26.66 -5.34
N VAL A 178 -7.32 27.64 -4.58
CA VAL A 178 -6.49 28.65 -3.90
C VAL A 178 -5.67 28.03 -2.75
N LEU A 179 -6.25 27.09 -2.01
CA LEU A 179 -5.51 26.30 -1.02
C LEU A 179 -4.42 25.43 -1.65
N ILE A 180 -4.67 24.89 -2.84
CA ILE A 180 -3.71 24.07 -3.60
C ILE A 180 -2.54 24.94 -4.09
N SER A 181 -2.80 26.10 -4.71
CA SER A 181 -1.75 26.96 -5.29
C SER A 181 -0.81 27.58 -4.26
N MET A 182 -1.26 27.82 -3.04
CA MET A 182 -0.46 28.37 -1.93
C MET A 182 0.55 27.39 -1.32
N VAL A 183 0.40 26.08 -1.58
CA VAL A 183 1.23 25.03 -0.96
C VAL A 183 2.06 24.29 -2.02
N ASN A 184 2.41 24.99 -3.10
CA ASN A 184 3.02 24.34 -4.25
C ASN A 184 4.53 24.08 -4.06
N GLU A 185 4.84 22.92 -3.47
CA GLU A 185 5.69 21.89 -4.09
C GLU A 185 5.17 20.45 -3.88
N MET A 186 3.98 20.23 -3.30
CA MET A 186 3.39 18.88 -3.16
C MET A 186 1.84 18.88 -3.31
N ASP A 187 1.33 19.33 -4.46
CA ASP A 187 -0.12 19.38 -4.80
C ASP A 187 -0.86 18.05 -4.58
N VAL A 188 -0.16 16.91 -4.72
CA VAL A 188 -0.73 15.57 -4.53
C VAL A 188 -0.98 15.27 -3.04
N PHE A 189 -0.08 15.71 -2.17
CA PHE A 189 -0.11 15.38 -0.75
C PHE A 189 -1.29 16.04 -0.02
N HIS A 190 -1.64 17.26 -0.40
CA HIS A 190 -2.77 17.98 0.20
C HIS A 190 -4.14 17.50 -0.31
N ARG A 191 -4.24 17.10 -1.59
CA ARG A 191 -5.43 16.41 -2.11
C ARG A 191 -5.68 15.09 -1.37
N ILE A 192 -4.62 14.33 -1.06
CA ILE A 192 -4.68 13.12 -0.23
C ILE A 192 -5.16 13.46 1.19
N LEU A 193 -4.52 14.42 1.85
CA LEU A 193 -4.79 14.77 3.24
C LEU A 193 -6.24 15.28 3.40
N SER A 194 -6.69 16.20 2.56
CA SER A 194 -8.05 16.75 2.59
C SER A 194 -9.12 15.68 2.37
N GLY A 195 -8.89 14.74 1.44
CA GLY A 195 -9.83 13.65 1.17
C GLY A 195 -9.93 12.64 2.32
N ILE A 196 -8.80 12.30 2.95
CA ILE A 196 -8.79 11.40 4.13
C ILE A 196 -9.51 12.06 5.31
N LEU A 197 -9.28 13.35 5.52
CA LEU A 197 -9.82 14.08 6.67
C LEU A 197 -11.33 14.27 6.59
N ALA A 198 -11.87 14.53 5.39
CA ALA A 198 -13.29 14.71 5.19
C ALA A 198 -14.06 13.37 5.22
N GLY A 199 -13.38 12.27 4.86
CA GLY A 199 -13.92 10.91 4.88
C GLY A 199 -13.48 10.03 6.05
N ARG A 200 -12.95 10.60 7.15
CA ARG A 200 -12.19 9.86 8.17
C ARG A 200 -12.95 8.68 8.78
N ASP A 201 -14.22 8.89 9.11
CA ASP A 201 -15.04 7.88 9.81
C ASP A 201 -15.34 6.73 8.85
N THR A 202 -15.57 7.05 7.57
CA THR A 202 -15.68 6.10 6.48
C THR A 202 -14.38 5.33 6.25
N VAL A 203 -13.23 6.00 6.22
CA VAL A 203 -11.90 5.36 6.02
C VAL A 203 -11.59 4.40 7.17
N ILE A 204 -11.84 4.79 8.43
CA ILE A 204 -11.66 3.92 9.59
C ILE A 204 -12.62 2.73 9.52
N GLY A 205 -13.90 2.98 9.23
CA GLY A 205 -14.91 1.92 9.09
C GLY A 205 -14.54 0.89 8.00
N LEU A 206 -14.10 1.35 6.82
CA LEU A 206 -13.65 0.48 5.74
C LEU A 206 -12.37 -0.28 6.09
N SER A 207 -11.47 0.32 6.86
CA SER A 207 -10.25 -0.36 7.34
C SER A 207 -10.58 -1.49 8.32
N VAL A 208 -11.53 -1.26 9.23
CA VAL A 208 -12.05 -2.30 10.14
C VAL A 208 -12.78 -3.40 9.35
N LEU A 209 -13.56 -3.03 8.33
CA LEU A 209 -14.22 -3.98 7.44
C LEU A 209 -13.21 -4.86 6.70
N ALA A 210 -12.12 -4.29 6.18
CA ALA A 210 -11.05 -5.04 5.52
C ALA A 210 -10.34 -6.02 6.46
N LEU A 211 -10.10 -5.60 7.72
CA LEU A 211 -9.58 -6.47 8.77
C LEU A 211 -10.54 -7.64 9.04
N ALA A 212 -11.83 -7.35 9.21
CA ALA A 212 -12.85 -8.36 9.46
C ALA A 212 -12.92 -9.38 8.30
N PHE A 213 -12.98 -8.93 7.05
CA PHE A 213 -12.99 -9.84 5.90
C PHE A 213 -11.71 -10.66 5.80
N SER A 214 -10.54 -10.08 6.06
CA SER A 214 -9.26 -10.81 6.04
C SER A 214 -9.23 -11.91 7.10
N PHE A 215 -9.68 -11.61 8.32
CA PHE A 215 -9.77 -12.57 9.41
C PHE A 215 -10.81 -13.66 9.14
N ILE A 216 -12.01 -13.29 8.68
CA ILE A 216 -13.07 -14.23 8.30
C ILE A 216 -12.57 -15.17 7.22
N LEU A 217 -11.87 -14.68 6.19
CA LEU A 217 -11.37 -15.49 5.10
C LEU A 217 -10.34 -16.53 5.61
N VAL A 218 -9.43 -16.13 6.50
CA VAL A 218 -8.47 -17.03 7.16
C VAL A 218 -9.18 -18.10 7.99
N LEU A 219 -10.20 -17.75 8.77
CA LEU A 219 -11.00 -18.72 9.52
C LEU A 219 -11.80 -19.64 8.60
N ALA A 220 -12.38 -19.09 7.54
CA ALA A 220 -13.19 -19.84 6.61
C ALA A 220 -12.32 -20.89 5.87
N PHE A 221 -11.06 -20.55 5.52
CA PHE A 221 -10.08 -21.50 4.99
C PHE A 221 -9.76 -22.66 5.94
N ARG A 222 -10.00 -22.50 7.25
CA ARG A 222 -9.85 -23.57 8.23
C ARG A 222 -11.08 -24.50 8.26
N PHE A 223 -12.28 -23.94 8.32
CA PHE A 223 -13.49 -24.70 8.67
C PHE A 223 -14.26 -25.24 7.45
N ILE A 224 -14.43 -24.45 6.38
CA ILE A 224 -15.42 -24.74 5.32
C ILE A 224 -14.73 -24.89 3.94
N ARG A 225 -13.57 -25.54 3.90
CA ARG A 225 -12.64 -25.58 2.74
C ARG A 225 -13.28 -25.87 1.38
N THR A 226 -14.08 -26.93 1.23
CA THR A 226 -14.64 -27.32 -0.08
C THR A 226 -15.70 -26.36 -0.58
N LEU A 227 -16.65 -25.98 0.29
CA LEU A 227 -17.70 -25.03 -0.04
C LEU A 227 -17.10 -23.62 -0.24
N LEU A 228 -16.12 -23.24 0.59
CA LEU A 228 -15.44 -21.96 0.51
C LEU A 228 -14.80 -21.71 -0.83
N VAL A 229 -14.08 -22.68 -1.41
CA VAL A 229 -13.42 -22.45 -2.70
C VAL A 229 -14.45 -22.12 -3.78
N HIS A 230 -15.60 -22.81 -3.80
CA HIS A 230 -16.65 -22.55 -4.77
C HIS A 230 -17.38 -21.24 -4.49
N THR A 231 -17.72 -20.95 -3.23
CA THR A 231 -18.38 -19.69 -2.84
C THR A 231 -17.46 -18.49 -3.05
N LEU A 232 -16.17 -18.60 -2.73
CA LEU A 232 -15.17 -17.54 -2.94
C LEU A 232 -15.02 -17.24 -4.44
N ILE A 233 -14.93 -18.26 -5.29
CA ILE A 233 -14.86 -18.06 -6.75
C ILE A 233 -16.14 -17.39 -7.25
N ALA A 234 -17.31 -17.88 -6.85
CA ALA A 234 -18.59 -17.28 -7.26
C ALA A 234 -18.71 -15.82 -6.81
N LEU A 235 -18.35 -15.53 -5.56
CA LEU A 235 -18.40 -14.20 -4.96
C LEU A 235 -17.41 -13.22 -5.61
N VAL A 236 -16.21 -13.70 -5.98
CA VAL A 236 -15.22 -12.89 -6.70
C VAL A 236 -15.66 -12.65 -8.14
N VAL A 237 -16.18 -13.66 -8.84
CA VAL A 237 -16.72 -13.49 -10.20
C VAL A 237 -17.85 -12.46 -10.19
N PHE A 238 -18.82 -12.61 -9.29
CA PHE A 238 -19.92 -11.66 -9.15
C PHE A 238 -19.42 -10.27 -8.76
N GLY A 239 -18.53 -10.17 -7.77
CA GLY A 239 -17.96 -8.91 -7.32
C GLY A 239 -17.18 -8.16 -8.41
N LEU A 240 -16.38 -8.87 -9.21
CA LEU A 240 -15.63 -8.27 -10.33
C LEU A 240 -16.57 -7.74 -11.43
N LEU A 241 -17.56 -8.55 -11.84
CA LEU A 241 -18.56 -8.14 -12.82
C LEU A 241 -19.38 -6.95 -12.33
N PHE A 242 -19.78 -6.99 -11.06
CA PHE A 242 -20.56 -5.93 -10.42
C PHE A 242 -19.77 -4.62 -10.29
N VAL A 243 -18.54 -4.66 -9.77
CA VAL A 243 -17.67 -3.46 -9.67
C VAL A 243 -17.41 -2.86 -11.04
N SER A 244 -17.10 -3.69 -12.05
CA SER A 244 -16.92 -3.20 -13.42
C SER A 244 -18.20 -2.55 -13.96
N GLY A 245 -19.37 -3.15 -13.71
CA GLY A 245 -20.66 -2.61 -14.11
C GLY A 245 -20.98 -1.26 -13.44
N VAL A 246 -20.76 -1.15 -12.14
CA VAL A 246 -20.97 0.10 -11.38
C VAL A 246 -20.02 1.21 -11.86
N LEU A 247 -18.75 0.91 -12.13
CA LEU A 247 -17.81 1.92 -12.64
C LEU A 247 -18.22 2.44 -14.03
N TRP A 248 -18.69 1.57 -14.92
CA TRP A 248 -19.23 1.98 -16.22
C TRP A 248 -20.53 2.77 -16.09
N TRP A 249 -21.43 2.37 -15.17
CA TRP A 249 -22.65 3.11 -14.89
C TRP A 249 -22.37 4.51 -14.33
N LEU A 250 -21.47 4.63 -13.34
CA LEU A 250 -21.03 5.91 -12.80
C LEU A 250 -20.37 6.78 -13.87
N HIS A 251 -19.56 6.20 -14.76
CA HIS A 251 -18.96 6.94 -15.86
C HIS A 251 -20.03 7.49 -16.83
N TYR A 252 -21.05 6.70 -17.13
CA TYR A 252 -22.17 7.12 -17.97
C TYR A 252 -22.98 8.24 -17.29
N ASP A 253 -23.31 8.08 -16.01
CA ASP A 253 -24.08 9.04 -15.21
C ASP A 253 -23.36 10.40 -15.16
N TYR A 254 -22.11 10.42 -14.72
CA TYR A 254 -21.30 11.64 -14.64
C TYR A 254 -20.99 12.29 -16.00
N ARG A 255 -20.96 11.52 -17.09
CA ARG A 255 -20.74 12.08 -18.43
C ARG A 255 -21.98 12.81 -18.97
N ASN A 256 -23.16 12.38 -18.56
CA ASN A 256 -24.43 12.89 -19.08
C ASN A 256 -25.09 13.93 -18.16
N ASP A 257 -24.52 14.19 -16.97
CA ASP A 257 -25.00 15.24 -16.07
C ASP A 257 -24.62 16.64 -16.62
N PRO A 258 -25.60 17.51 -16.94
CA PRO A 258 -25.34 18.83 -17.48
C PRO A 258 -24.71 19.81 -16.48
N SER A 259 -24.62 19.46 -15.19
CA SER A 259 -24.02 20.30 -14.13
C SER A 259 -22.48 20.20 -14.02
N THR A 260 -21.83 19.41 -14.88
CA THR A 260 -20.38 19.13 -14.85
C THR A 260 -19.52 20.30 -15.41
N GLU A 261 -19.70 21.52 -14.90
CA GLU A 261 -18.97 22.71 -15.37
C GLU A 261 -17.58 22.87 -14.72
N LEU A 262 -17.33 22.22 -13.58
CA LEU A 262 -16.11 22.40 -12.77
C LEU A 262 -14.92 21.57 -13.31
N GLU A 263 -13.74 22.18 -13.48
CA GLU A 263 -12.52 21.51 -13.98
C GLU A 263 -12.13 20.26 -13.16
N THR A 264 -12.35 20.26 -11.84
CA THR A 264 -12.11 19.10 -10.96
C THR A 264 -13.02 17.91 -11.28
N GLU A 265 -14.25 18.13 -11.75
CA GLU A 265 -15.18 17.06 -12.10
C GLU A 265 -14.84 16.44 -13.45
N LYS A 266 -14.39 17.26 -14.42
CA LYS A 266 -13.85 16.76 -15.70
C LYS A 266 -12.60 15.89 -15.50
N GLU A 267 -11.72 16.23 -14.57
CA GLU A 267 -10.58 15.36 -14.20
C GLU A 267 -11.06 14.03 -13.61
N ASN A 268 -12.03 14.06 -12.68
CA ASN A 268 -12.59 12.86 -12.07
C ASN A 268 -13.23 11.93 -13.11
N VAL A 269 -13.93 12.46 -14.12
CA VAL A 269 -14.51 11.66 -15.21
C VAL A 269 -13.44 10.96 -16.05
N LYS A 270 -12.30 11.62 -16.33
CA LYS A 270 -11.15 11.01 -17.03
C LYS A 270 -10.54 9.87 -16.21
N PHE A 271 -10.34 10.08 -14.90
CA PHE A 271 -9.84 9.02 -14.02
C PHE A 271 -10.82 7.84 -13.92
N LEU A 272 -12.12 8.13 -13.82
CA LEU A 272 -13.18 7.12 -13.75
C LEU A 272 -13.21 6.24 -15.00
N LEU A 273 -13.06 6.83 -16.19
CA LEU A 273 -12.89 6.07 -17.43
C LEU A 273 -11.65 5.15 -17.38
N GLY A 274 -10.51 5.69 -16.92
CA GLY A 274 -9.29 4.91 -16.73
C GLY A 274 -9.49 3.70 -15.80
N TYR A 275 -10.20 3.90 -14.68
CA TYR A 275 -10.52 2.80 -13.75
C TYR A 275 -11.50 1.79 -14.32
N ALA A 276 -12.52 2.23 -15.06
CA ALA A 276 -13.47 1.32 -15.70
C ALA A 276 -12.75 0.40 -16.70
N ILE A 277 -11.89 0.96 -17.56
CA ILE A 277 -11.08 0.19 -18.52
C ILE A 277 -10.15 -0.78 -17.79
N PHE A 278 -9.41 -0.30 -16.78
CA PHE A 278 -8.49 -1.14 -16.00
C PHE A 278 -9.24 -2.28 -15.30
N SER A 279 -10.37 -1.99 -14.65
CA SER A 279 -11.21 -2.98 -13.97
C SER A 279 -11.74 -4.04 -14.93
N THR A 280 -12.16 -3.64 -16.14
CA THR A 280 -12.62 -4.59 -17.17
C THR A 280 -11.47 -5.50 -17.64
N ILE A 281 -10.28 -4.95 -17.90
CA ILE A 281 -9.10 -5.75 -18.30
C ILE A 281 -8.76 -6.77 -17.20
N VAL A 282 -8.67 -6.33 -15.95
CA VAL A 282 -8.39 -7.22 -14.80
C VAL A 282 -9.47 -8.29 -14.69
N THR A 283 -10.74 -7.94 -14.82
CA THR A 283 -11.86 -8.89 -14.76
C THR A 283 -11.73 -9.97 -15.83
N VAL A 284 -11.48 -9.59 -17.09
CA VAL A 284 -11.31 -10.55 -18.20
C VAL A 284 -10.13 -11.49 -17.95
N VAL A 285 -8.98 -10.96 -17.52
CA VAL A 285 -7.78 -11.76 -17.21
C VAL A 285 -8.07 -12.73 -16.06
N LEU A 286 -8.71 -12.29 -14.98
CA LEU A 286 -9.03 -13.14 -13.84
C LEU A 286 -10.06 -14.22 -14.19
N LEU A 287 -11.08 -13.91 -14.98
CA LEU A 287 -12.05 -14.90 -15.45
C LEU A 287 -11.40 -15.97 -16.34
N PHE A 288 -10.50 -15.55 -17.24
CA PHE A 288 -9.72 -16.48 -18.05
C PHE A 288 -8.85 -17.40 -17.19
N LEU A 289 -8.14 -16.84 -16.21
CA LEU A 289 -7.32 -17.63 -15.27
C LEU A 289 -8.19 -18.60 -14.46
N ILE A 290 -9.31 -18.17 -13.88
CA ILE A 290 -10.26 -19.03 -13.15
C ILE A 290 -10.74 -20.18 -14.04
N PHE A 291 -11.08 -19.90 -15.30
CA PHE A 291 -11.55 -20.91 -16.25
C PHE A 291 -10.48 -21.97 -16.54
N VAL A 292 -9.25 -21.55 -16.85
CA VAL A 292 -8.11 -22.46 -17.10
C VAL A 292 -7.79 -23.30 -15.86
N LEU A 293 -7.89 -22.69 -14.68
CA LEU A 293 -7.52 -23.27 -13.40
C LEU A 293 -8.64 -24.14 -12.78
N ARG A 294 -9.89 -24.09 -13.28
CA ARG A 294 -11.03 -24.84 -12.72
C ARG A 294 -10.77 -26.33 -12.49
N LYS A 295 -10.07 -27.01 -13.41
CA LYS A 295 -9.80 -28.47 -13.30
C LYS A 295 -8.88 -28.83 -12.13
N ARG A 296 -8.07 -27.89 -11.65
CA ARG A 296 -7.08 -28.10 -10.58
C ARG A 296 -7.63 -27.78 -9.18
N LEU A 297 -8.84 -27.23 -9.06
CA LEU A 297 -9.47 -26.83 -7.78
C LEU A 297 -9.52 -27.93 -6.74
N ARG A 298 -9.75 -29.19 -7.14
CA ARG A 298 -9.84 -30.33 -6.21
C ARG A 298 -8.53 -30.55 -5.42
N PHE A 299 -7.39 -30.39 -6.08
CA PHE A 299 -6.07 -30.56 -5.43
C PHE A 299 -5.80 -29.47 -4.41
N THR A 300 -6.28 -28.26 -4.67
CA THR A 300 -6.05 -27.10 -3.80
C THR A 300 -6.88 -27.16 -2.54
N VAL A 301 -8.10 -27.68 -2.64
CA VAL A 301 -8.92 -28.00 -1.46
C VAL A 301 -8.19 -29.00 -0.55
N GLN A 302 -7.56 -30.03 -1.13
CA GLN A 302 -6.74 -30.98 -0.38
C GLN A 302 -5.48 -30.34 0.21
N LEU A 303 -4.79 -29.46 -0.53
CA LEU A 303 -3.67 -28.68 -0.02
C LEU A 303 -4.06 -27.84 1.21
N PHE A 304 -5.12 -27.03 1.09
CA PHE A 304 -5.61 -26.21 2.20
C PHE A 304 -6.10 -27.05 3.38
N ARG A 305 -6.57 -28.27 3.12
CA ARG A 305 -6.88 -29.22 4.19
C ARG A 305 -5.65 -29.57 5.03
N ILE A 306 -4.54 -29.87 4.37
CA ILE A 306 -3.28 -30.24 5.03
C ILE A 306 -2.66 -29.02 5.73
N VAL A 307 -2.59 -27.88 5.05
CA VAL A 307 -2.08 -26.63 5.63
C VAL A 307 -2.90 -26.20 6.85
N GLY A 308 -4.23 -26.28 6.76
CA GLY A 308 -5.13 -25.97 7.88
C GLY A 308 -4.92 -26.87 9.11
N LYS A 309 -4.48 -28.12 8.92
CA LYS A 309 -4.13 -29.04 10.02
C LYS A 309 -2.88 -28.57 10.76
N ILE A 310 -1.85 -28.11 10.04
CA ILE A 310 -0.62 -27.56 10.63
C ILE A 310 -0.92 -26.25 11.38
N ILE A 311 -1.66 -25.33 10.77
CA ILE A 311 -2.09 -24.09 11.43
C ILE A 311 -2.93 -24.40 12.68
N GLY A 312 -3.76 -25.45 12.64
CA GLY A 312 -4.49 -25.94 13.80
C GLY A 312 -3.62 -26.43 14.96
N ARG A 313 -2.43 -26.99 14.68
CA ARG A 313 -1.44 -27.38 15.70
C ARG A 313 -0.67 -26.18 16.27
N ILE A 314 -0.61 -25.06 15.55
CA ILE A 314 0.09 -23.84 15.97
C ILE A 314 -0.89 -22.65 15.97
N PRO A 315 -1.84 -22.59 16.93
CA PRO A 315 -2.92 -21.61 16.90
C PRO A 315 -2.42 -20.15 16.94
N PHE A 316 -1.27 -19.89 17.57
CA PHE A 316 -0.64 -18.57 17.61
C PHE A 316 -0.20 -18.02 16.25
N LEU A 317 -0.07 -18.85 15.20
CA LEU A 317 0.21 -18.39 13.84
C LEU A 317 -0.88 -17.46 13.30
N LEU A 318 -2.13 -17.61 13.74
CA LEU A 318 -3.24 -16.76 13.30
C LEU A 318 -3.18 -15.34 13.88
N PHE A 319 -2.47 -15.17 15.01
CA PHE A 319 -2.26 -13.87 15.64
C PHE A 319 -1.01 -13.16 15.13
N GLN A 320 -0.08 -13.88 14.48
CA GLN A 320 1.16 -13.30 13.95
C GLN A 320 0.90 -12.08 13.03
N PRO A 321 -0.06 -12.10 12.08
CA PRO A 321 -0.32 -10.95 11.21
C PRO A 321 -0.83 -9.71 11.95
N LEU A 322 -1.54 -9.87 13.07
CA LEU A 322 -2.05 -8.74 13.84
C LEU A 322 -0.91 -7.91 14.42
N TRP A 323 0.11 -8.58 14.95
CA TRP A 323 1.31 -7.91 15.47
C TRP A 323 2.11 -7.23 14.36
N THR A 324 2.32 -7.91 13.23
CA THR A 324 2.99 -7.32 12.07
C THR A 324 2.23 -6.09 11.56
N PHE A 325 0.90 -6.17 11.48
CA PHE A 325 0.06 -5.06 11.04
C PHE A 325 0.14 -3.87 12.01
N LEU A 326 0.06 -4.12 13.32
CA LEU A 326 0.20 -3.07 14.34
C LEU A 326 1.54 -2.34 14.19
N ILE A 327 2.64 -3.08 14.01
CA ILE A 327 3.98 -2.51 13.81
C ILE A 327 4.05 -1.70 12.52
N LEU A 328 3.50 -2.21 11.40
CA LEU A 328 3.44 -1.48 10.13
C LEU A 328 2.65 -0.18 10.24
N VAL A 329 1.48 -0.19 10.89
CA VAL A 329 0.66 1.01 11.10
C VAL A 329 1.39 2.03 11.96
N MET A 330 1.97 1.60 13.09
CA MET A 330 2.75 2.50 13.94
C MET A 330 3.92 3.12 13.16
N PHE A 331 4.62 2.31 12.37
CA PHE A 331 5.71 2.80 11.52
C PHE A 331 5.21 3.79 10.46
N TRP A 332 4.09 3.54 9.77
CA TRP A 332 3.56 4.46 8.77
C TRP A 332 3.04 5.76 9.38
N VAL A 333 2.37 5.70 10.53
CA VAL A 333 1.95 6.91 11.26
C VAL A 333 3.17 7.75 11.62
N PHE A 334 4.22 7.12 12.17
CA PHE A 334 5.49 7.78 12.43
C PHE A 334 6.12 8.36 11.16
N TRP A 335 6.14 7.60 10.08
CA TRP A 335 6.71 8.01 8.80
C TRP A 335 5.98 9.22 8.19
N VAL A 336 4.64 9.21 8.20
CA VAL A 336 3.79 10.35 7.76
C VAL A 336 4.03 11.55 8.68
N ALA A 337 4.12 11.31 9.99
CA ALA A 337 4.66 12.19 11.03
C ALA A 337 5.85 13.05 10.58
N VAL A 338 6.92 12.33 10.25
CA VAL A 338 8.21 12.89 9.84
C VAL A 338 8.10 13.56 8.47
N LEU A 339 7.39 12.96 7.51
CA LEU A 339 7.22 13.54 6.17
C LEU A 339 6.51 14.90 6.24
N LEU A 340 5.43 15.00 7.02
CA LEU A 340 4.69 16.23 7.25
C LEU A 340 5.61 17.31 7.84
N SER A 341 6.36 16.95 8.88
CA SER A 341 7.28 17.86 9.56
C SER A 341 8.40 18.31 8.62
N LEU A 342 8.98 17.39 7.84
CA LEU A 342 10.01 17.65 6.84
C LEU A 342 9.50 18.56 5.72
N GLY A 343 8.26 18.36 5.25
CA GLY A 343 7.63 19.20 4.24
C GLY A 343 7.40 20.64 4.70
N THR A 344 7.33 20.88 6.01
CA THR A 344 7.32 22.26 6.54
C THR A 344 8.71 22.86 6.69
N ALA A 345 9.78 22.06 6.72
CA ALA A 345 11.12 22.60 6.93
C ALA A 345 11.49 23.58 5.80
N GLY A 346 11.87 24.80 6.17
CA GLY A 346 12.11 25.86 5.20
C GLY A 346 12.38 27.18 5.88
N THR A 347 13.21 28.02 5.26
CA THR A 347 13.57 29.33 5.81
C THR A 347 12.57 30.39 5.35
N ALA A 348 12.12 31.23 6.27
CA ALA A 348 11.27 32.37 5.98
C ALA A 348 12.07 33.47 5.26
N GLN A 349 11.63 33.86 4.07
CA GLN A 349 12.20 34.97 3.30
C GLN A 349 11.11 35.99 2.98
N SER A 350 11.44 37.28 3.10
CA SER A 350 10.51 38.38 2.77
C SER A 350 10.53 38.68 1.27
N THR A 351 9.35 38.74 0.66
CA THR A 351 9.16 39.23 -0.71
C THR A 351 9.12 40.76 -0.72
N SER A 352 9.36 41.39 -1.88
CA SER A 352 9.33 42.86 -2.06
C SER A 352 8.04 43.55 -1.58
N GLY A 353 6.92 42.81 -1.47
CA GLY A 353 5.66 43.29 -0.91
C GLY A 353 5.47 43.13 0.60
N GLY A 354 6.52 42.75 1.36
CA GLY A 354 6.46 42.55 2.82
C GLY A 354 5.80 41.25 3.28
N GLN A 355 5.47 40.35 2.34
CA GLN A 355 4.93 39.01 2.58
C GLN A 355 6.05 38.00 2.86
N VAL A 356 5.74 36.90 3.54
CA VAL A 356 6.70 35.85 3.89
C VAL A 356 6.44 34.60 3.06
N GLU A 357 7.46 34.17 2.31
CA GLU A 357 7.49 32.90 1.59
C GLU A 357 8.47 31.95 2.30
N TYR A 358 8.08 30.68 2.44
CA TYR A 358 8.95 29.65 2.98
C TYR A 358 9.61 28.90 1.83
N ARG A 359 10.93 29.06 1.69
CA ARG A 359 11.69 28.34 0.67
C ARG A 359 12.34 27.09 1.27
N ALA A 360 12.05 25.94 0.67
CA ALA A 360 12.71 24.69 0.99
C ALA A 360 14.18 24.75 0.57
N LEU A 361 15.08 24.23 1.40
CA LEU A 361 16.48 24.01 1.01
C LEU A 361 16.55 22.84 0.02
N SER A 362 17.47 22.92 -0.95
CA SER A 362 17.72 21.83 -1.92
C SER A 362 18.01 20.48 -1.24
N GLY A 363 18.60 20.48 -0.04
CA GLY A 363 18.84 19.28 0.76
C GLY A 363 17.58 18.51 1.18
N ILE A 364 16.42 19.18 1.30
CA ILE A 364 15.16 18.58 1.75
C ILE A 364 14.64 17.57 0.73
N CYS A 365 14.84 17.82 -0.57
CA CYS A 365 14.45 16.89 -1.62
C CYS A 365 15.20 15.55 -1.51
N TYR A 366 16.51 15.59 -1.21
CA TYR A 366 17.31 14.39 -0.99
C TYR A 366 16.87 13.63 0.27
N MET A 367 16.57 14.35 1.37
CA MET A 367 16.05 13.76 2.59
C MET A 367 14.67 13.12 2.36
N ALA A 368 13.80 13.74 1.57
CA ALA A 368 12.48 13.20 1.23
C ALA A 368 12.58 11.89 0.44
N TRP A 369 13.48 11.82 -0.55
CA TRP A 369 13.73 10.58 -1.29
C TRP A 369 14.31 9.48 -0.40
N TYR A 370 15.28 9.82 0.46
CA TYR A 370 15.84 8.89 1.43
C TYR A 370 14.76 8.33 2.37
N HIS A 371 13.91 9.21 2.90
CA HIS A 371 12.76 8.86 3.76
C HIS A 371 11.77 7.94 3.02
N PHE A 372 11.49 8.22 1.75
CA PHE A 372 10.63 7.37 0.91
C PHE A 372 11.21 5.97 0.66
N ILE A 373 12.51 5.86 0.37
CA ILE A 373 13.17 4.55 0.28
C ILE A 373 13.07 3.81 1.62
N GLY A 374 13.19 4.54 2.73
CA GLY A 374 13.02 3.99 4.07
C GLY A 374 11.63 3.42 4.35
N LEU A 375 10.56 4.01 3.79
CA LEU A 375 9.20 3.45 3.85
C LEU A 375 9.15 2.04 3.26
N ILE A 376 9.66 1.89 2.05
CA ILE A 376 9.57 0.64 1.29
C ILE A 376 10.44 -0.43 1.94
N TRP A 377 11.72 -0.14 2.18
CA TRP A 377 12.66 -1.14 2.70
C TRP A 377 12.27 -1.61 4.11
N THR A 378 11.86 -0.68 4.98
CA THR A 378 11.41 -1.04 6.33
C THR A 378 10.12 -1.86 6.31
N SER A 379 9.15 -1.50 5.46
CA SER A 379 7.90 -2.27 5.35
C SER A 379 8.16 -3.70 4.87
N GLU A 380 9.01 -3.86 3.85
CA GLU A 380 9.43 -5.17 3.36
C GLU A 380 10.25 -5.95 4.40
N PHE A 381 11.06 -5.28 5.22
CA PHE A 381 11.78 -5.90 6.33
C PHE A 381 10.82 -6.45 7.40
N ILE A 382 9.81 -5.68 7.79
CA ILE A 382 8.78 -6.11 8.75
C ILE A 382 8.02 -7.34 8.22
N LEU A 383 7.66 -7.34 6.92
CA LEU A 383 7.02 -8.49 6.27
C LEU A 383 7.96 -9.70 6.18
N ALA A 384 9.24 -9.50 5.86
CA ALA A 384 10.24 -10.58 5.84
C ALA A 384 10.41 -11.23 7.22
N CYS A 385 10.39 -10.44 8.29
CA CYS A 385 10.40 -10.95 9.67
C CYS A 385 9.20 -11.86 9.94
N GLN A 386 7.99 -11.45 9.51
CA GLN A 386 6.81 -12.30 9.61
C GLN A 386 6.98 -13.63 8.86
N GLN A 387 7.45 -13.58 7.61
CA GLN A 387 7.65 -14.79 6.80
C GLN A 387 8.63 -15.75 7.46
N MET A 388 9.74 -15.24 8.01
CA MET A 388 10.74 -16.06 8.68
C MET A 388 10.22 -16.67 9.99
N VAL A 389 9.44 -15.94 10.77
CA VAL A 389 8.81 -16.45 12.00
C VAL A 389 7.83 -17.59 11.70
N ILE A 390 6.99 -17.42 10.67
CA ILE A 390 6.01 -18.43 10.25
C ILE A 390 6.74 -19.67 9.73
N ALA A 391 7.73 -19.49 8.86
CA ALA A 391 8.53 -20.59 8.33
C ALA A 391 9.26 -21.35 9.44
N GLY A 392 9.87 -20.65 10.41
CA GLY A 392 10.52 -21.26 11.57
C GLY A 392 9.58 -22.09 12.42
N ALA A 393 8.38 -21.59 12.69
CA ALA A 393 7.39 -22.30 13.48
C ALA A 393 6.89 -23.57 12.77
N VAL A 394 6.68 -23.49 11.46
CA VAL A 394 6.28 -24.62 10.62
C VAL A 394 7.39 -25.68 10.54
N VAL A 395 8.63 -25.28 10.30
CA VAL A 395 9.80 -26.18 10.28
C VAL A 395 9.94 -26.91 11.62
N THR A 396 9.85 -26.18 12.74
CA THR A 396 9.94 -26.76 14.09
C THR A 396 8.83 -27.77 14.36
N CYS A 397 7.60 -27.49 13.90
CA CYS A 397 6.48 -28.42 14.05
C CYS A 397 6.55 -29.61 13.09
N TYR A 398 7.05 -29.41 11.86
CA TYR A 398 7.14 -30.44 10.84
C TYR A 398 8.16 -31.52 11.21
N PHE A 399 9.37 -31.09 11.60
CA PHE A 399 10.44 -32.01 12.01
C PHE A 399 10.33 -32.46 13.47
N ASN A 400 9.20 -32.23 14.15
CA ASN A 400 8.96 -32.80 15.47
C ASN A 400 8.53 -34.27 15.35
N ARG A 401 9.32 -35.18 15.92
CA ARG A 401 9.02 -36.62 15.92
C ARG A 401 7.84 -36.99 16.80
N ASN A 402 7.68 -36.32 17.94
CA ASN A 402 6.57 -36.63 18.85
C ASN A 402 5.35 -35.76 18.54
N LYS A 403 4.45 -36.26 17.69
CA LYS A 403 3.21 -35.56 17.27
C LYS A 403 2.23 -35.32 18.43
N ASN A 404 2.37 -36.07 19.53
CA ASN A 404 1.51 -35.97 20.72
C ASN A 404 2.03 -34.93 21.73
N SER A 405 3.28 -34.49 21.63
CA SER A 405 3.86 -33.41 22.43
C SER A 405 4.39 -32.30 21.50
N PRO A 406 3.54 -31.34 21.09
CA PRO A 406 3.99 -30.24 20.25
C PRO A 406 5.08 -29.41 20.96
N PRO A 407 6.03 -28.82 20.22
CA PRO A 407 7.04 -27.96 20.81
C PRO A 407 6.38 -26.80 21.57
N PRO A 408 6.85 -26.44 22.78
CA PRO A 408 6.30 -25.32 23.52
C PRO A 408 6.58 -24.01 22.76
N HIS A 409 5.53 -23.20 22.54
CA HIS A 409 5.60 -21.87 21.95
C HIS A 409 6.50 -21.73 20.69
N PRO A 410 6.22 -22.45 19.58
CA PRO A 410 7.08 -22.48 18.40
C PRO A 410 7.21 -21.13 17.70
N VAL A 411 6.17 -20.29 17.77
CA VAL A 411 6.19 -18.91 17.25
C VAL A 411 7.18 -18.06 18.04
N LEU A 412 7.13 -18.11 19.38
CA LEU A 412 8.02 -17.31 20.23
C LEU A 412 9.48 -17.77 20.09
N SER A 413 9.70 -19.07 20.01
CA SER A 413 11.03 -19.65 19.73
C SER A 413 11.57 -19.17 18.38
N SER A 414 10.73 -19.14 17.35
CA SER A 414 11.11 -18.64 16.01
C SER A 414 11.41 -17.15 15.99
N ILE A 415 10.65 -16.34 16.75
CA ILE A 415 10.94 -14.92 16.97
C ILE A 415 12.31 -14.76 17.62
N SER A 416 12.60 -15.51 18.69
CA SER A 416 13.92 -15.45 19.35
C SER A 416 15.05 -15.83 18.39
N VAL A 417 14.87 -16.89 17.59
CA VAL A 417 15.87 -17.33 16.60
C VAL A 417 16.10 -16.27 15.53
N LEU A 418 15.04 -15.61 15.04
CA LEU A 418 15.16 -14.50 14.09
C LEU A 418 16.00 -13.36 14.66
N PHE A 419 15.64 -12.85 15.84
CA PHE A 419 16.32 -11.67 16.41
C PHE A 419 17.73 -11.97 16.92
N CYS A 420 18.01 -13.18 17.41
CA CYS A 420 19.34 -13.54 17.92
C CYS A 420 20.33 -13.94 16.81
N TYR A 421 19.87 -14.57 15.73
CA TYR A 421 20.78 -15.18 14.75
C TYR A 421 20.58 -14.68 13.31
N HIS A 422 19.34 -14.48 12.87
CA HIS A 422 19.06 -14.35 11.43
C HIS A 422 18.51 -13.00 10.99
N LEU A 423 18.61 -11.98 11.83
CA LEU A 423 18.14 -10.63 11.53
C LEU A 423 18.80 -10.06 10.26
N GLY A 424 20.11 -10.29 10.08
CA GLY A 424 20.83 -9.88 8.86
C GLY A 424 20.31 -10.55 7.59
N THR A 425 19.88 -11.81 7.67
CA THR A 425 19.28 -12.53 6.55
C THR A 425 17.92 -11.95 6.17
N ALA A 426 17.09 -11.59 7.15
CA ALA A 426 15.82 -10.91 6.91
C ALA A 426 16.03 -9.54 6.26
N VAL A 427 17.01 -8.76 6.73
CA VAL A 427 17.40 -7.46 6.14
C VAL A 427 17.86 -7.59 4.70
N LYS A 428 18.76 -8.54 4.43
CA LYS A 428 19.29 -8.79 3.08
C LYS A 428 18.19 -9.23 2.13
N GLY A 429 17.33 -10.14 2.57
CA GLY A 429 16.21 -10.64 1.79
C GLY A 429 15.19 -9.54 1.45
N SER A 430 14.82 -8.69 2.41
CA SER A 430 13.90 -7.57 2.18
C SER A 430 14.47 -6.51 1.24
N PHE A 431 15.77 -6.22 1.35
CA PHE A 431 16.46 -5.28 0.46
C PHE A 431 16.48 -5.79 -0.99
N LEU A 432 16.89 -7.05 -1.19
CA LEU A 432 16.96 -7.65 -2.51
C LEU A 432 15.57 -7.77 -3.15
N ASN A 433 14.55 -8.09 -2.35
CA ASN A 433 13.16 -8.09 -2.83
C ASN A 433 12.75 -6.69 -3.30
N THR A 434 13.06 -5.65 -2.52
CA THR A 434 12.73 -4.25 -2.84
C THR A 434 13.38 -3.79 -4.14
N ILE A 435 14.68 -4.02 -4.30
CA ILE A 435 15.44 -3.53 -5.46
C ILE A 435 15.09 -4.27 -6.75
N LEU A 436 14.74 -5.55 -6.69
CA LEU A 436 14.65 -6.38 -7.91
C LEU A 436 13.22 -6.59 -8.40
N ARG A 437 12.20 -6.31 -7.56
CA ARG A 437 10.78 -6.48 -7.90
C ARG A 437 10.24 -5.37 -8.79
N ILE A 438 10.58 -4.10 -8.52
CA ILE A 438 10.08 -2.93 -9.27
C ILE A 438 10.75 -2.80 -10.66
N PRO A 439 12.09 -2.87 -10.80
CA PRO A 439 12.72 -2.78 -12.11
C PRO A 439 12.36 -3.93 -13.03
N ARG A 440 12.07 -5.14 -12.53
CA ARG A 440 11.67 -6.29 -13.36
C ARG A 440 10.38 -6.02 -14.14
N ILE A 441 9.36 -5.45 -13.49
CA ILE A 441 8.07 -5.13 -14.13
C ILE A 441 8.28 -4.02 -15.19
N VAL A 442 9.07 -3.00 -14.84
CA VAL A 442 9.38 -1.87 -15.71
C VAL A 442 10.23 -2.31 -16.93
N LEU A 443 11.24 -3.16 -16.74
CA LEU A 443 12.07 -3.71 -17.81
C LEU A 443 11.31 -4.68 -18.72
N LEU A 444 10.42 -5.53 -18.19
CA LEU A 444 9.55 -6.38 -19.01
C LEU A 444 8.59 -5.56 -19.88
N TYR A 445 8.07 -4.48 -19.30
CA TYR A 445 7.22 -3.54 -20.03
C TYR A 445 8.00 -2.78 -21.13
N LEU A 446 9.18 -2.26 -20.81
CA LEU A 446 10.09 -1.62 -21.76
C LEU A 446 10.55 -2.59 -22.85
N HIS A 447 10.86 -3.85 -22.51
CA HIS A 447 11.25 -4.87 -23.48
C HIS A 447 10.11 -5.15 -24.48
N ASN A 448 8.87 -5.27 -24.00
CA ASN A 448 7.71 -5.49 -24.87
C ASN A 448 7.44 -4.29 -25.81
N ILE A 449 7.67 -3.06 -25.36
CA ILE A 449 7.56 -1.85 -26.19
C ILE A 449 8.72 -1.76 -27.19
N LEU A 450 9.95 -2.03 -26.75
CA LEU A 450 11.16 -1.91 -27.59
C LEU A 450 11.27 -3.02 -28.63
N LYS A 451 10.62 -4.19 -28.42
CA LYS A 451 10.55 -5.27 -29.42
C LYS A 451 9.81 -4.84 -30.70
N GLN A 452 9.00 -3.79 -30.65
CA GLN A 452 8.34 -3.22 -31.83
C GLN A 452 9.21 -2.23 -32.63
N LYS A 453 10.33 -1.74 -32.08
CA LYS A 453 11.24 -0.82 -32.79
C LYS A 453 12.55 -1.52 -33.17
N LYS A 454 12.77 -1.75 -34.47
CA LYS A 454 13.94 -2.44 -35.04
C LYS A 454 15.31 -1.83 -34.66
N ASN A 455 15.36 -0.59 -34.17
CA ASN A 455 16.60 0.18 -33.99
C ASN A 455 17.17 0.22 -32.55
N ALA A 456 16.63 -0.54 -31.59
CA ALA A 456 17.09 -0.50 -30.19
C ALA A 456 18.03 -1.65 -29.77
N LYS A 457 18.75 -2.27 -30.71
CA LYS A 457 19.60 -3.46 -30.42
C LYS A 457 20.79 -3.18 -29.48
N CYS A 458 21.35 -1.96 -29.47
CA CYS A 458 22.49 -1.62 -28.59
C CYS A 458 22.09 -1.41 -27.13
N LEU A 459 20.95 -0.77 -26.86
CA LEU A 459 20.48 -0.52 -25.49
C LEU A 459 20.10 -1.82 -24.78
N VAL A 460 19.56 -2.79 -25.53
CA VAL A 460 19.22 -4.12 -25.02
C VAL A 460 20.48 -4.93 -24.64
N LYS A 461 21.64 -4.70 -25.28
CA LYS A 461 22.86 -5.48 -25.07
C LYS A 461 23.59 -5.15 -23.76
N TYR A 462 23.62 -3.88 -23.35
CA TYR A 462 24.13 -3.47 -22.03
C TYR A 462 23.17 -3.86 -20.90
N CYS A 463 21.85 -3.74 -21.14
CA CYS A 463 20.85 -4.30 -20.24
C CYS A 463 20.95 -5.82 -20.12
N PHE A 464 21.41 -6.56 -21.14
CA PHE A 464 21.47 -8.03 -21.12
C PHE A 464 22.48 -8.59 -20.11
N CYS A 465 23.61 -7.92 -19.86
CA CYS A 465 24.59 -8.38 -18.86
C CYS A 465 24.08 -8.14 -17.42
N TRP A 466 23.49 -6.96 -17.18
CA TRP A 466 22.72 -6.68 -15.96
C TRP A 466 21.54 -7.65 -15.82
N PHE A 467 20.84 -7.97 -16.92
CA PHE A 467 19.72 -8.91 -16.97
C PHE A 467 20.18 -10.35 -16.72
N CYS A 468 21.34 -10.80 -17.20
CA CYS A 468 21.90 -12.12 -16.91
C CYS A 468 22.37 -12.25 -15.45
N CYS A 469 22.95 -11.18 -14.88
CA CYS A 469 23.27 -11.13 -13.45
C CYS A 469 21.99 -11.06 -12.60
N GLN A 470 21.00 -10.29 -13.03
CA GLN A 470 19.69 -10.18 -12.40
C GLN A 470 18.90 -11.48 -12.54
N GLU A 471 18.96 -12.20 -13.65
CA GLU A 471 18.30 -13.50 -13.88
C GLU A 471 18.97 -14.62 -13.08
N SER A 472 20.29 -14.56 -12.91
CA SER A 472 21.02 -15.44 -12.00
C SER A 472 20.67 -15.15 -10.53
N CYS A 473 20.62 -13.87 -10.10
CA CYS A 473 20.23 -13.48 -8.75
C CYS A 473 18.72 -13.70 -8.47
N LEU A 474 17.86 -13.47 -9.47
CA LEU A 474 16.41 -13.68 -9.42
C LEU A 474 16.02 -15.16 -9.35
N ARG A 475 16.82 -16.07 -9.93
CA ARG A 475 16.63 -17.51 -9.76
C ARG A 475 16.75 -17.92 -8.28
N TYR A 476 17.51 -17.14 -7.50
CA TYR A 476 17.74 -17.33 -6.07
C TYR A 476 16.78 -16.49 -5.19
N LEU A 477 16.01 -15.55 -5.74
CA LEU A 477 15.14 -14.67 -4.93
C LEU A 477 13.76 -15.27 -4.73
N ASN A 478 13.74 -16.37 -3.99
CA ASN A 478 12.53 -17.08 -3.65
C ASN A 478 12.20 -16.86 -2.16
N GLN A 479 10.93 -16.60 -1.85
CA GLN A 479 10.39 -16.54 -0.48
C GLN A 479 10.76 -17.80 0.33
N ARG A 480 11.00 -18.91 -0.38
CA ARG A 480 11.46 -20.21 0.15
C ARG A 480 12.87 -20.18 0.77
N ALA A 481 13.67 -19.15 0.50
CA ALA A 481 14.99 -18.97 1.13
C ALA A 481 14.89 -18.82 2.66
N TYR A 482 13.84 -18.17 3.17
CA TYR A 482 13.63 -18.03 4.62
C TYR A 482 13.33 -19.38 5.30
N THR A 483 12.59 -20.26 4.62
CA THR A 483 12.36 -21.63 5.10
C THR A 483 13.66 -22.43 5.13
N THR A 484 14.47 -22.37 4.06
CA THR A 484 15.78 -23.04 4.06
C THR A 484 16.69 -22.52 5.15
N THR A 485 16.67 -21.21 5.41
CA THR A 485 17.42 -20.60 6.52
C THR A 485 16.92 -21.14 7.86
N ALA A 486 15.60 -21.28 8.02
CA ALA A 486 15.03 -21.87 9.23
C ALA A 486 15.46 -23.33 9.44
N ILE A 487 15.72 -24.10 8.38
CA ILE A 487 16.18 -25.49 8.48
C ILE A 487 17.69 -25.54 8.76
N ASN A 488 18.52 -24.95 7.88
CA ASN A 488 19.97 -25.12 7.88
C ASN A 488 20.73 -24.05 8.68
N GLY A 489 20.08 -22.93 9.03
CA GLY A 489 20.73 -21.81 9.71
C GLY A 489 21.80 -21.11 8.87
N THR A 490 21.73 -21.19 7.53
CA THR A 490 22.71 -20.58 6.60
C THR A 490 22.29 -19.16 6.18
N ASN A 491 23.19 -18.42 5.53
CA ASN A 491 22.90 -17.07 5.03
C ASN A 491 21.89 -17.07 3.87
N PHE A 492 21.35 -15.90 3.53
CA PHE A 492 20.25 -15.76 2.55
C PHE A 492 20.58 -16.37 1.18
N CYS A 493 21.75 -16.07 0.62
CA CYS A 493 22.12 -16.49 -0.74
C CYS A 493 22.39 -17.99 -0.82
N THR A 494 23.02 -18.57 0.19
CA THR A 494 23.22 -20.02 0.28
C THR A 494 21.87 -20.71 0.41
N SER A 495 21.02 -20.27 1.35
CA SER A 495 19.67 -20.82 1.55
C SER A 495 18.80 -20.75 0.30
N ALA A 496 18.86 -19.63 -0.41
CA ALA A 496 18.18 -19.42 -1.67
C ALA A 496 18.62 -20.40 -2.77
N LYS A 497 19.93 -20.59 -2.92
CA LYS A 497 20.51 -21.53 -3.88
C LYS A 497 20.11 -22.97 -3.58
N ASP A 498 20.13 -23.35 -2.31
CA ASP A 498 19.79 -24.71 -1.92
C ASP A 498 18.28 -24.96 -2.11
N ALA A 499 17.43 -23.97 -1.78
CA ALA A 499 15.99 -24.05 -2.03
C ALA A 499 15.68 -24.32 -3.51
N ASP A 500 16.31 -23.55 -4.41
CA ASP A 500 16.12 -23.70 -5.86
C ASP A 500 16.63 -25.05 -6.36
N CYS A 501 17.80 -25.51 -5.88
CA CYS A 501 18.35 -26.80 -6.25
C CYS A 501 17.44 -27.98 -5.87
N ILE A 502 16.88 -27.96 -4.65
CA ILE A 502 15.95 -29.00 -4.17
C ILE A 502 14.67 -29.00 -5.02
N LEU A 503 14.12 -27.82 -5.30
CA LEU A 503 12.90 -27.69 -6.07
C LEU A 503 13.06 -28.11 -7.53
N ALA A 504 14.22 -27.82 -8.13
CA ALA A 504 14.55 -28.25 -9.48
C ALA A 504 14.62 -29.78 -9.60
N ARG A 505 15.08 -30.47 -8.54
CA ARG A 505 15.20 -31.94 -8.49
C ARG A 505 13.86 -32.64 -8.23
N ASN A 506 13.04 -32.12 -7.31
CA ASN A 506 11.81 -32.75 -6.85
C ASN A 506 10.54 -32.41 -7.67
N SER A 507 10.72 -32.02 -8.94
CA SER A 507 9.72 -31.88 -10.02
C SER A 507 8.92 -30.58 -10.14
N ALA A 508 8.68 -30.18 -11.40
CA ALA A 508 7.75 -29.10 -11.80
C ALA A 508 6.30 -29.29 -11.30
N LYS A 509 5.95 -30.49 -10.81
CA LYS A 509 4.59 -30.85 -10.35
C LYS A 509 4.28 -30.26 -8.98
N LEU A 510 5.22 -30.28 -8.02
CA LEU A 510 5.06 -29.63 -6.71
C LEU A 510 4.94 -28.11 -6.88
N THR A 511 5.75 -27.54 -7.78
CA THR A 511 5.68 -26.12 -8.15
C THR A 511 4.32 -25.75 -8.75
N SER A 512 3.72 -26.62 -9.59
CA SER A 512 2.39 -26.39 -10.15
C SER A 512 1.27 -26.39 -9.09
N ILE A 513 1.40 -27.18 -8.02
CA ILE A 513 0.40 -27.23 -6.94
C ILE A 513 0.49 -25.99 -6.05
N SER A 514 1.71 -25.59 -5.67
CA SER A 514 1.94 -24.36 -4.91
C SER A 514 1.47 -23.13 -5.68
N CYS A 515 1.84 -22.99 -6.96
CA CYS A 515 1.41 -21.89 -7.81
C CYS A 515 -0.12 -21.73 -7.87
N PHE A 516 -0.86 -22.84 -7.83
CA PHE A 516 -2.31 -22.80 -7.77
C PHE A 516 -2.82 -22.31 -6.40
N GLY A 517 -2.27 -22.83 -5.32
CA GLY A 517 -2.59 -22.36 -3.97
C GLY A 517 -2.40 -20.85 -3.86
N ASP A 518 -1.29 -20.35 -4.40
CA ASP A 518 -0.96 -18.93 -4.43
C ASP A 518 -1.97 -18.13 -5.26
N PHE A 519 -2.44 -18.67 -6.39
CA PHE A 519 -3.51 -18.05 -7.17
C PHE A 519 -4.82 -17.93 -6.38
N LEU A 520 -5.19 -18.97 -5.61
CA LEU A 520 -6.43 -18.93 -4.82
C LEU A 520 -6.31 -17.98 -3.61
N LEU A 521 -5.14 -17.93 -2.97
CA LEU A 521 -4.84 -16.92 -1.95
C LEU A 521 -4.84 -15.52 -2.55
N PHE A 522 -4.32 -15.34 -3.76
CA PHE A 522 -4.41 -14.09 -4.50
C PHE A 522 -5.87 -13.69 -4.79
N LEU A 523 -6.72 -14.63 -5.18
CA LEU A 523 -8.16 -14.39 -5.35
C LEU A 523 -8.81 -13.94 -4.05
N GLY A 524 -8.38 -14.49 -2.92
CA GLY A 524 -8.76 -14.03 -1.58
C GLY A 524 -8.36 -12.59 -1.29
N LYS A 525 -7.14 -12.17 -1.70
CA LYS A 525 -6.69 -10.76 -1.59
C LYS A 525 -7.56 -9.84 -2.45
N VAL A 526 -7.85 -10.24 -3.69
CA VAL A 526 -8.74 -9.51 -4.61
C VAL A 526 -10.14 -9.38 -4.02
N PHE A 527 -10.70 -10.45 -3.44
CA PHE A 527 -12.00 -10.43 -2.76
C PHE A 527 -12.06 -9.32 -1.70
N VAL A 528 -11.10 -9.30 -0.76
CA VAL A 528 -11.08 -8.30 0.32
C VAL A 528 -11.00 -6.88 -0.24
N VAL A 529 -10.11 -6.64 -1.22
CA VAL A 529 -9.95 -5.31 -1.82
C VAL A 529 -11.21 -4.88 -2.57
N CYS A 530 -11.77 -5.73 -3.43
CA CYS A 530 -12.95 -5.40 -4.22
C CYS A 530 -14.16 -5.07 -3.33
N PHE A 531 -14.43 -5.87 -2.30
CA PHE A 531 -15.56 -5.63 -1.40
C PHE A 531 -15.36 -4.39 -0.52
N THR A 532 -14.12 -4.12 -0.08
CA THR A 532 -13.81 -2.90 0.69
C THR A 532 -13.92 -1.65 -0.18
N VAL A 533 -13.36 -1.68 -1.40
CA VAL A 533 -13.46 -0.58 -2.37
C VAL A 533 -14.92 -0.36 -2.78
N PHE A 534 -15.70 -1.42 -2.96
CA PHE A 534 -17.12 -1.31 -3.24
C PHE A 534 -17.88 -0.64 -2.09
N GLY A 535 -17.66 -1.09 -0.85
CA GLY A 535 -18.22 -0.43 0.33
C GLY A 535 -17.83 1.04 0.41
N GLY A 536 -16.59 1.37 0.02
CA GLY A 536 -16.12 2.75 -0.07
C GLY A 536 -16.80 3.56 -1.14
N LEU A 537 -16.97 3.02 -2.36
CA LEU A 537 -17.71 3.68 -3.44
C LEU A 537 -19.14 4.02 -3.01
N MET A 538 -19.83 3.08 -2.37
CA MET A 538 -21.20 3.32 -1.89
C MET A 538 -21.24 4.37 -0.78
N ALA A 539 -20.31 4.31 0.18
CA ALA A 539 -20.25 5.26 1.29
C ALA A 539 -19.87 6.68 0.82
N PHE A 540 -18.91 6.82 -0.09
CA PHE A 540 -18.51 8.11 -0.64
C PHE A 540 -19.56 8.69 -1.60
N ASN A 541 -20.23 7.86 -2.40
CA ASN A 541 -21.32 8.31 -3.27
C ASN A 541 -22.54 8.79 -2.49
N TYR A 542 -22.81 8.21 -1.30
CA TYR A 542 -23.87 8.69 -0.42
C TYR A 542 -23.60 10.10 0.11
N HIS A 543 -22.32 10.43 0.38
CA HIS A 543 -21.89 11.75 0.82
C HIS A 543 -21.36 12.59 -0.36
N ARG A 544 -22.26 13.00 -1.27
CA ARG A 544 -21.95 13.80 -2.49
C ARG A 544 -21.23 15.14 -2.23
N GLU A 545 -21.16 15.61 -0.99
CA GLU A 545 -20.42 16.82 -0.59
C GLU A 545 -18.89 16.65 -0.68
N LEU A 546 -18.39 15.41 -0.82
CA LEU A 546 -16.96 15.09 -0.93
C LEU A 546 -16.50 15.11 -2.40
N GLN A 547 -16.17 16.28 -2.95
CA GLN A 547 -15.74 16.43 -4.35
C GLN A 547 -14.40 15.72 -4.71
N ALA A 548 -13.69 15.12 -3.75
CA ALA A 548 -12.41 14.41 -3.94
C ALA A 548 -12.36 13.05 -3.20
N TRP A 549 -13.09 12.04 -3.71
CA TRP A 549 -13.20 10.71 -3.07
C TRP A 549 -12.29 9.62 -3.69
N VAL A 550 -11.79 9.82 -4.91
CA VAL A 550 -10.98 8.82 -5.64
C VAL A 550 -9.69 8.45 -4.89
N VAL A 551 -8.97 9.46 -4.40
CA VAL A 551 -7.68 9.28 -3.73
C VAL A 551 -7.81 8.58 -2.38
N PRO A 552 -8.74 8.98 -1.47
CA PRO A 552 -9.05 8.21 -0.27
C PRO A 552 -9.46 6.77 -0.55
N LEU A 553 -10.24 6.54 -1.61
CA LEU A 553 -10.67 5.20 -2.01
C LEU A 553 -9.49 4.32 -2.44
N LEU A 554 -8.54 4.86 -3.21
CA LEU A 554 -7.30 4.16 -3.56
C LEU A 554 -6.47 3.81 -2.33
N LEU A 555 -6.38 4.75 -1.38
CA LEU A 555 -5.65 4.53 -0.14
C LEU A 555 -6.30 3.41 0.69
N VAL A 556 -7.63 3.42 0.83
CA VAL A 556 -8.39 2.34 1.47
C VAL A 556 -8.15 1.01 0.74
N GLY A 557 -8.14 1.01 -0.59
CA GLY A 557 -7.82 -0.17 -1.40
C GLY A 557 -6.40 -0.70 -1.13
N PHE A 558 -5.41 0.18 -1.02
CA PHE A 558 -4.04 -0.16 -0.67
C PHE A 558 -3.93 -0.73 0.75
N PHE A 559 -4.61 -0.12 1.73
CA PHE A 559 -4.70 -0.65 3.09
C PHE A 559 -5.38 -2.03 3.13
N ALA A 560 -6.49 -2.20 2.41
CA ALA A 560 -7.19 -3.49 2.31
C ALA A 560 -6.32 -4.57 1.66
N TYR A 561 -5.52 -4.20 0.66
CA TYR A 561 -4.54 -5.11 0.06
C TYR A 561 -3.49 -5.55 1.08
N LEU A 562 -2.93 -4.63 1.85
CA LEU A 562 -1.88 -4.94 2.83
C LEU A 562 -2.41 -5.77 3.98
N MET A 563 -3.64 -5.50 4.41
CA MET A 563 -4.34 -6.31 5.40
C MET A 563 -4.52 -7.74 4.89
N SER A 564 -5.14 -7.90 3.73
CA SER A 564 -5.37 -9.23 3.16
C SER A 564 -4.05 -9.95 2.85
N HIS A 565 -3.02 -9.25 2.40
CA HIS A 565 -1.69 -9.80 2.18
C HIS A 565 -1.06 -10.32 3.47
N SER A 566 -1.10 -9.54 4.55
CA SER A 566 -0.53 -9.91 5.84
C SER A 566 -1.19 -11.17 6.42
N PHE A 567 -2.52 -11.26 6.33
CA PHE A 567 -3.27 -12.41 6.83
C PHE A 567 -3.14 -13.66 5.94
N LEU A 568 -3.28 -13.51 4.63
CA LEU A 568 -3.22 -14.63 3.68
C LEU A 568 -1.80 -15.14 3.47
N SER A 569 -0.77 -14.32 3.74
CA SER A 569 0.62 -14.78 3.71
C SER A 569 0.91 -15.85 4.77
N VAL A 570 0.10 -15.97 5.84
CA VAL A 570 0.22 -17.09 6.79
C VAL A 570 -0.01 -18.43 6.10
N PHE A 571 -1.06 -18.52 5.28
CA PHE A 571 -1.33 -19.72 4.51
C PHE A 571 -0.27 -19.94 3.42
N GLU A 572 0.14 -18.86 2.73
CA GLU A 572 1.14 -18.89 1.66
C GLU A 572 2.49 -19.45 2.16
N VAL A 573 3.05 -18.81 3.19
CA VAL A 573 4.33 -19.21 3.80
C VAL A 573 4.23 -20.59 4.43
N THR A 574 3.11 -20.94 5.07
CA THR A 574 2.94 -22.28 5.66
C THR A 574 2.91 -23.36 4.58
N ALA A 575 2.21 -23.12 3.47
CA ALA A 575 2.16 -24.06 2.36
C ALA A 575 3.55 -24.25 1.73
N ASP A 576 4.24 -23.15 1.42
CA ASP A 576 5.59 -23.17 0.87
C ASP A 576 6.59 -23.87 1.80
N ALA A 577 6.55 -23.53 3.09
CA ALA A 577 7.43 -24.14 4.09
C ALA A 577 7.18 -25.64 4.22
N MET A 578 5.91 -26.04 4.26
CA MET A 578 5.53 -27.46 4.32
C MET A 578 6.01 -28.24 3.09
N PHE A 579 5.82 -27.69 1.89
CA PHE A 579 6.25 -28.35 0.66
C PHE A 579 7.78 -28.46 0.57
N LEU A 580 8.49 -27.42 1.00
CA LEU A 580 9.95 -27.49 1.03
C LEU A 580 10.45 -28.50 2.06
N CYS A 581 9.87 -28.53 3.26
CA CYS A 581 10.18 -29.55 4.26
C CYS A 581 9.89 -30.95 3.74
N PHE A 582 8.78 -31.14 3.03
CA PHE A 582 8.43 -32.40 2.39
C PHE A 582 9.44 -32.83 1.32
N ALA A 583 9.86 -31.91 0.45
CA ALA A 583 10.87 -32.22 -0.57
C ALA A 583 12.19 -32.65 0.06
N ILE A 584 12.60 -31.98 1.15
CA ILE A 584 13.81 -32.32 1.91
C ILE A 584 13.66 -33.66 2.63
N ASP A 585 12.51 -33.94 3.25
CA ASP A 585 12.21 -35.22 3.92
C ASP A 585 12.30 -36.38 2.93
N MET A 586 11.78 -36.20 1.71
CA MET A 586 11.87 -37.20 0.64
C MET A 586 13.29 -37.44 0.10
N GLU A 587 14.15 -36.43 0.09
CA GLU A 587 15.54 -36.56 -0.38
C GLU A 587 16.45 -37.14 0.72
N THR A 588 16.13 -36.90 1.99
CA THR A 588 17.00 -37.24 3.13
C THR A 588 16.63 -38.58 3.77
N ASN A 589 15.35 -38.93 3.81
CA ASN A 589 14.85 -40.14 4.45
C ASN A 589 14.36 -41.14 3.39
N ASP A 590 14.52 -42.43 3.66
CA ASP A 590 14.15 -43.52 2.76
C ASP A 590 12.95 -44.33 3.28
N GLY A 591 12.45 -44.01 4.47
CA GLY A 591 11.31 -44.70 5.09
C GLY A 591 11.68 -45.99 5.82
N THR A 592 12.98 -46.32 5.91
CA THR A 592 13.46 -47.45 6.71
C THR A 592 13.28 -47.20 8.21
N ALA A 593 13.40 -48.25 9.03
CA ALA A 593 13.33 -48.12 10.49
C ALA A 593 14.43 -47.20 11.04
N GLU A 594 15.57 -47.09 10.35
CA GLU A 594 16.69 -46.23 10.71
C GLU A 594 16.46 -44.76 10.28
N LYS A 595 15.79 -44.55 9.13
CA LYS A 595 15.48 -43.22 8.59
C LYS A 595 13.99 -43.09 8.19
N PRO A 596 13.07 -43.09 9.16
CA PRO A 596 11.64 -42.98 8.87
C PRO A 596 11.27 -41.57 8.41
N TYR A 597 10.30 -41.45 7.50
CA TYR A 597 9.80 -40.14 7.08
C TYR A 597 9.16 -39.35 8.24
N PHE A 598 9.28 -38.01 8.24
CA PHE A 598 8.59 -37.13 9.20
C PHE A 598 7.14 -36.88 8.82
N VAL A 599 6.88 -36.84 7.52
CA VAL A 599 5.59 -36.51 6.92
C VAL A 599 4.42 -37.40 7.41
N ASP A 600 3.22 -36.80 7.47
CA ASP A 600 1.97 -37.55 7.67
C ASP A 600 1.60 -38.37 6.41
N GLN A 601 1.05 -39.58 6.60
CA GLN A 601 0.60 -40.46 5.50
C GLN A 601 -0.40 -39.78 4.53
N GLU A 602 -1.21 -38.85 5.04
CA GLU A 602 -2.16 -38.04 4.26
C GLU A 602 -1.45 -37.12 3.23
N LEU A 603 -0.29 -36.54 3.57
CA LEU A 603 0.47 -35.70 2.63
C LEU A 603 1.23 -36.54 1.61
N LEU A 604 1.78 -37.70 2.01
CA LEU A 604 2.37 -38.68 1.08
C LEU A 604 1.38 -39.15 0.02
N THR A 605 0.18 -39.56 0.47
CA THR A 605 -0.89 -40.00 -0.43
C THR A 605 -1.36 -38.88 -1.36
N PHE A 606 -1.54 -37.65 -0.87
CA PHE A 606 -1.87 -36.48 -1.70
C PHE A 606 -0.85 -36.26 -2.83
N VAL A 607 0.44 -36.21 -2.50
CA VAL A 607 1.49 -35.99 -3.50
C VAL A 607 1.53 -37.15 -4.50
N SER A 608 1.42 -38.40 -4.04
CA SER A 608 1.37 -39.57 -4.94
C SER A 608 0.17 -39.56 -5.90
N GLN A 609 -1.02 -39.15 -5.44
CA GLN A 609 -2.23 -39.05 -6.27
C GLN A 609 -2.09 -37.94 -7.33
N SER A 610 -1.48 -36.81 -6.95
CA SER A 610 -1.17 -35.73 -7.88
C SER A 610 -0.18 -36.15 -8.98
N ASN A 611 0.77 -37.04 -8.64
CA ASN A 611 1.74 -37.59 -9.58
C ASN A 611 1.07 -38.48 -10.63
N LYS A 612 0.17 -39.38 -10.22
CA LYS A 612 -0.56 -40.32 -11.10
C LYS A 612 -1.48 -39.61 -12.11
N LEU A 613 -2.20 -38.58 -11.69
CA LEU A 613 -3.11 -37.83 -12.56
C LEU A 613 -2.39 -37.04 -13.67
N THR A 614 -1.16 -36.59 -13.41
CA THR A 614 -0.37 -35.84 -14.37
C THR A 614 0.27 -36.75 -15.42
N GLU A 615 0.62 -37.99 -15.06
CA GLU A 615 1.08 -39.02 -16.01
C GLU A 615 -0.03 -39.49 -16.94
N GLY A 616 -1.25 -39.68 -16.42
CA GLY A 616 -2.43 -39.93 -17.25
C GLY A 616 -2.73 -38.80 -18.25
N GLN A 617 -2.33 -37.56 -17.94
CA GLN A 617 -2.50 -36.40 -18.83
C GLN A 617 -1.42 -36.32 -19.92
N LYS A 618 -0.16 -36.67 -19.61
CA LYS A 618 0.91 -36.85 -20.61
C LYS A 618 0.62 -38.01 -21.56
N HIS A 619 0.14 -39.15 -21.05
CA HIS A 619 -0.26 -40.27 -21.92
C HIS A 619 -1.41 -39.91 -22.87
N ARG A 620 -2.29 -38.96 -22.48
CA ARG A 620 -3.38 -38.47 -23.31
C ARG A 620 -2.97 -37.42 -24.34
N SER A 621 -1.88 -36.67 -24.10
CA SER A 621 -1.29 -35.76 -25.09
C SER A 621 -0.28 -36.43 -26.02
N THR A 622 0.08 -37.69 -25.74
CA THR A 622 1.06 -38.49 -26.51
C THR A 622 0.38 -39.72 -27.12
N ARG A 623 -0.92 -39.65 -27.42
CA ARG A 623 -1.50 -40.53 -28.43
C ARG A 623 -1.11 -39.95 -29.80
N PRO A 624 -0.41 -40.69 -30.67
CA PRO A 624 -0.31 -40.30 -32.06
C PRO A 624 -1.73 -40.13 -32.59
N PHE A 625 -1.95 -39.14 -33.45
CA PHE A 625 -3.01 -39.23 -34.45
C PHE A 625 -2.83 -40.60 -35.12
N GLN A 626 -3.73 -41.52 -34.86
CA GLN A 626 -3.79 -42.77 -35.58
C GLN A 626 -4.46 -42.39 -36.90
N ASP A 627 -3.66 -42.38 -37.97
CA ASP A 627 -4.13 -42.13 -39.33
C ASP A 627 -5.28 -43.10 -39.63
N ASN A 628 -6.41 -42.52 -40.05
CA ASN A 628 -7.48 -43.27 -40.68
C ASN A 628 -7.02 -43.64 -42.10
N GLU A 629 -6.30 -44.75 -42.22
CA GLU A 629 -6.26 -45.55 -43.43
C GLU A 629 -6.37 -47.01 -43.02
N ASP A 630 -7.60 -47.54 -43.05
CA ASP A 630 -7.75 -48.90 -43.56
C ASP A 630 -9.17 -49.17 -44.08
N GLY A 631 -9.22 -49.53 -45.36
CA GLY A 631 -9.92 -50.70 -45.84
C GLY A 631 -11.40 -50.85 -45.52
N THR A 632 -12.24 -50.44 -46.47
CA THR A 632 -13.52 -51.10 -46.73
C THR A 632 -13.26 -52.56 -47.10
N GLU A 633 -13.32 -53.49 -46.14
CA GLU A 633 -13.49 -54.91 -46.44
C GLU A 633 -14.74 -55.46 -45.76
N LEU A 634 -15.65 -55.93 -46.62
CA LEU A 634 -16.88 -56.64 -46.29
C LEU A 634 -16.52 -58.01 -45.70
N GLN A 635 -17.05 -58.32 -44.51
CA GLN A 635 -17.17 -59.72 -44.08
C GLN A 635 -18.40 -60.37 -44.73
N PRO A 636 -18.28 -61.60 -45.26
CA PRO A 636 -19.42 -62.36 -45.76
C PRO A 636 -20.22 -62.94 -44.59
N MET A 637 -21.55 -62.91 -44.71
CA MET A 637 -22.46 -63.68 -43.87
C MET A 637 -22.23 -65.18 -44.05
N VAL A 638 -21.85 -65.86 -42.97
CA VAL A 638 -22.25 -67.24 -42.64
C VAL A 638 -22.47 -67.33 -41.13
#